data_AF-A0A6A6NZ21-F1
#
_entry.id   AF-A0A6A6NZ21-F1
#
_cell.length_a   1.000
_cell.length_b   1.000
_cell.length_c   1.000
_cell.angle_alpha   90.00
_cell.angle_beta   90.00
_cell.angle_gamma   90.00
#
_symmetry.space_group_name_H-M   'P 1'
#
loop_
_entity.id
_entity.type
_entity.pdbx_description
1 polymer ?
#
loop_
_entity_poly.entity_id
_entity_poly.type
_entity_poly.pdbx_seq_one_letter_code
_entity_poly.pdbx_strand_id
1 'polypeptide(L)'
;MASSRFLLRSLLLPSLAFLPGASASDVNDCSCGFYDPSTDYVLTDSLIVYFNESQSLDEFVIKEYSNPYEKSWNSKYRQGAVAENVGFPNDTRTVNSSLNLFVDKWTEDHVVNGGEIRTKRQDVHYGSIRALIKSPPHWAGGSSMTMKVEYNDTESLELNVMNTDHEEEAWVSTLISGEWPERSLGTNYSVVNNASLVNSSVTSPWNFTEYRIDWSKDWINFTISGNTTRVISKHDKQLPSVPGPLTLKHWSTGNTYTSEGPPMMRSVASVGWVRMFFNTTAMTEDEREAYDERCRAQAACSMEDTALRGQSPYALESTEKWKQKHPGGDDRKAAIGISVVCIATSALLLAHAVLRKKPTPFNGTRPPSPAARARGDSCSNSNAFPATPRTAHFNSEEATLASGSATPYARSAFGVPAPRAPGDDDADAIRPPAKKRIDYLAGLVALCSVVVTVMHFCLTFIPAAVMPGSPAHYPSELWARTYIAPFVLNQMWLGVFFTTSTRFLTSRYLKEGELSGIAERATRRTPRLMIPVATWALVEYFLIDIGATHWLEYVPSVTWSTWPYVTRYPNFGHYLSAILELVYLIPNAVPQVTLYYCTGVLWTIAVQLQFSWMVLMAAIVIREVKTPWKRFSFYAYCVVVNWYAQTWGAYLWLGLLLTDLDVTYKYRKWLFAKPWTRYYPLLWLCMALVVIGFTANMLPQWIPQFNFSIIEYGFHPDLPTGLALGQTERAGYPPYYVPRLTALFFAVGMQAIVELNPTFQKFLSFRYFVMLFPHIFTIYLVHGLVFWSWGAWLITFLAAHGAPYWANSLAVGLSSYFLLGCSLPIVTPIIELLGVEITKQVWHFAHNKPEPRRKTIFPYRDDTFIQYEDGAYRRNTPEESVESLPSQNDRRDPVDEKKSKFDFD
;
A
#
# COMPACT_ATOMS: atom_id res chain seq x y z
N MET A 1 74.51 -39.16 51.50
CA MET A 1 75.52 -38.31 52.18
C MET A 1 75.14 -36.86 51.91
N ALA A 2 74.83 -36.11 52.98
CA ALA A 2 74.64 -34.65 53.17
C ALA A 2 74.01 -33.81 52.01
N SER A 3 73.01 -32.94 52.18
CA SER A 3 72.41 -32.31 53.36
C SER A 3 71.02 -31.75 52.99
N SER A 4 70.17 -31.63 54.01
CA SER A 4 68.78 -31.18 54.07
C SER A 4 68.57 -29.68 53.78
N ARG A 5 67.42 -29.27 53.21
CA ARG A 5 66.37 -28.42 53.86
C ARG A 5 65.41 -27.66 52.89
N PHE A 6 64.11 -27.82 53.21
CA PHE A 6 62.99 -26.85 53.18
C PHE A 6 62.19 -26.48 51.90
N LEU A 7 60.95 -27.01 51.88
CA LEU A 7 59.63 -26.43 51.57
C LEU A 7 59.52 -24.88 51.50
N LEU A 8 58.79 -24.31 50.52
CA LEU A 8 57.36 -23.89 50.60
C LEU A 8 56.95 -22.98 49.40
N ARG A 9 55.78 -23.29 48.81
CA ARG A 9 54.78 -22.47 48.08
C ARG A 9 55.11 -21.04 47.62
N SER A 10 54.88 -20.77 46.33
CA SER A 10 54.61 -19.44 45.77
C SER A 10 53.30 -19.46 44.96
N LEU A 11 52.27 -18.84 45.53
CA LEU A 11 51.02 -18.40 44.88
C LEU A 11 51.14 -16.87 44.82
N LEU A 12 51.26 -16.30 43.63
CA LEU A 12 51.21 -14.85 43.41
C LEU A 12 50.13 -14.56 42.38
N LEU A 13 48.99 -14.06 42.87
CA LEU A 13 48.06 -13.24 42.10
C LEU A 13 48.77 -11.92 41.74
N PRO A 14 48.62 -11.37 40.53
CA PRO A 14 48.96 -9.99 40.28
C PRO A 14 47.81 -9.11 40.79
N SER A 15 48.05 -8.44 41.92
CA SER A 15 47.28 -7.31 42.39
C SER A 15 47.43 -6.16 41.38
N LEU A 16 46.35 -5.81 40.68
CA LEU A 16 46.25 -4.55 39.94
C LEU A 16 46.27 -3.41 40.96
N ALA A 17 47.42 -2.77 41.09
CA ALA A 17 47.58 -1.55 41.87
C ALA A 17 46.85 -0.40 41.16
N PHE A 18 45.76 0.07 41.77
CA PHE A 18 45.20 1.38 41.50
C PHE A 18 46.22 2.46 41.89
N LEU A 19 46.65 3.26 40.92
CA LEU A 19 47.38 4.50 41.18
C LEU A 19 46.41 5.53 41.81
N PRO A 20 46.79 6.19 42.91
CA PRO A 20 45.99 7.24 43.52
C PRO A 20 46.17 8.56 42.75
N GLY A 21 45.07 9.23 42.42
CA GLY A 21 44.98 10.66 42.13
C GLY A 21 45.82 11.19 40.96
N ALA A 22 45.31 11.06 39.73
CA ALA A 22 45.65 12.04 38.69
C ALA A 22 44.98 13.37 39.09
N SER A 23 45.74 14.45 39.19
CA SER A 23 45.18 15.80 39.33
C SER A 23 44.27 16.05 38.13
N ALA A 24 42.97 16.29 38.38
CA ALA A 24 42.04 16.68 37.33
C ALA A 24 42.50 17.99 36.69
N SER A 25 42.66 18.00 35.36
CA SER A 25 43.01 19.20 34.59
C SER A 25 41.74 19.83 34.08
N ASP A 26 41.56 21.13 34.28
CA ASP A 26 40.40 21.84 33.76
C ASP A 26 40.57 22.05 32.24
N VAL A 27 39.50 21.82 31.50
CA VAL A 27 39.39 22.14 30.06
C VAL A 27 39.76 23.60 29.77
N ASN A 28 39.58 24.52 30.72
CA ASN A 28 39.98 25.92 30.62
C ASN A 28 41.49 26.12 30.43
N ASP A 29 42.32 25.18 30.87
CA ASP A 29 43.78 25.24 30.69
C ASP A 29 44.20 24.90 29.25
N CYS A 30 43.28 24.37 28.42
CA CYS A 30 43.48 23.97 27.03
C CYS A 30 43.08 25.08 26.04
N SER A 31 43.66 26.28 26.17
CA SER A 31 43.28 27.45 25.37
C SER A 31 43.52 27.31 23.86
N CYS A 32 44.31 26.33 23.43
CA CYS A 32 44.63 26.02 22.03
C CYS A 32 43.89 24.79 21.48
N GLY A 33 42.80 24.37 22.14
CA GLY A 33 41.90 23.35 21.66
C GLY A 33 42.36 21.92 21.96
N PHE A 34 41.79 20.97 21.21
CA PHE A 34 41.91 19.54 21.44
C PHE A 34 42.37 18.83 20.18
N TYR A 35 43.46 18.09 20.27
CA TYR A 35 44.05 17.36 19.15
C TYR A 35 43.73 15.86 19.23
N ASP A 36 43.25 15.30 18.12
CA ASP A 36 43.06 13.87 17.94
C ASP A 36 44.21 13.26 17.11
N PRO A 37 45.09 12.43 17.72
CA PRO A 37 46.18 11.79 16.99
C PRO A 37 45.71 10.74 15.97
N SER A 38 44.46 10.26 16.06
CA SER A 38 43.92 9.24 15.15
C SER A 38 43.36 9.83 13.85
N THR A 39 42.87 11.07 13.90
CA THR A 39 42.25 11.75 12.75
C THR A 39 43.02 12.98 12.28
N ASP A 40 44.06 13.39 13.02
CA ASP A 40 44.88 14.60 12.80
C ASP A 40 44.05 15.90 12.82
N TYR A 41 42.91 15.89 13.51
CA TYR A 41 42.05 17.06 13.67
C TYR A 41 42.33 17.82 14.96
N VAL A 42 42.23 19.15 14.87
CA VAL A 42 42.21 20.06 16.01
C VAL A 42 40.81 20.66 16.15
N LEU A 43 40.18 20.43 17.29
CA LEU A 43 38.84 20.90 17.65
C LEU A 43 38.95 22.03 18.67
N THR A 44 38.06 23.03 18.60
CA THR A 44 38.17 24.24 19.45
C THR A 44 37.59 24.05 20.83
N ASP A 45 36.47 23.34 20.93
CA ASP A 45 35.64 23.27 22.13
C ASP A 45 35.53 21.83 22.64
N SER A 46 35.26 21.71 23.94
CA SER A 46 34.90 20.43 24.55
C SER A 46 33.85 20.56 25.64
N LEU A 47 33.16 19.44 25.89
CA LEU A 47 32.23 19.20 26.99
C LEU A 47 32.53 17.79 27.52
N ILE A 48 33.05 17.73 28.75
CA ILE A 48 33.53 16.50 29.38
C ILE A 48 32.90 16.37 30.76
N VAL A 49 32.03 15.38 30.92
CA VAL A 49 31.33 15.09 32.17
C VAL A 49 31.52 13.63 32.54
N TYR A 50 31.97 13.40 33.76
CA TYR A 50 32.19 12.10 34.37
C TYR A 50 31.15 11.91 35.49
N PHE A 51 30.14 11.08 35.24
CA PHE A 51 29.00 10.89 36.15
C PHE A 51 29.34 10.05 37.39
N ASN A 52 30.55 9.50 37.44
CA ASN A 52 31.11 8.91 38.65
C ASN A 52 31.59 9.97 39.64
N GLU A 53 31.96 11.16 39.18
CA GLU A 53 32.57 12.21 39.98
C GLU A 53 31.60 13.37 40.24
N SER A 54 30.74 13.70 39.26
CA SER A 54 29.72 14.74 39.38
C SER A 54 28.32 14.15 39.61
N GLN A 55 27.62 14.69 40.62
CA GLN A 55 26.20 14.45 40.85
C GLN A 55 25.31 15.61 40.36
N SER A 56 25.88 16.64 39.72
CA SER A 56 25.13 17.72 39.08
C SER A 56 25.03 17.51 37.57
N LEU A 57 23.94 18.02 36.98
CA LEU A 57 23.67 17.99 35.54
C LEU A 57 23.66 19.41 34.97
N ASP A 58 24.56 20.27 35.46
CA ASP A 58 24.54 21.71 35.16
C ASP A 58 24.82 22.01 33.68
N GLU A 59 25.46 21.10 32.94
CA GLU A 59 25.72 21.21 31.50
C GLU A 59 24.55 20.73 30.64
N PHE A 60 23.58 20.03 31.25
CA PHE A 60 22.45 19.40 30.58
C PHE A 60 21.12 20.04 31.00
N VAL A 61 20.11 19.81 30.16
CA VAL A 61 18.71 20.14 30.39
C VAL A 61 17.94 18.82 30.37
N ILE A 62 17.29 18.50 31.49
CA ILE A 62 16.37 17.36 31.56
C ILE A 62 15.10 17.72 30.79
N LYS A 63 14.67 16.82 29.90
CA LYS A 63 13.51 17.03 29.04
C LYS A 63 12.28 16.36 29.63
N GLU A 64 11.16 17.09 29.58
CA GLU A 64 9.85 16.58 29.90
C GLU A 64 8.91 16.82 28.73
N TYR A 65 8.32 15.75 28.21
CA TYR A 65 7.35 15.82 27.11
C TYR A 65 6.52 14.54 27.03
N SER A 66 5.39 14.63 26.35
CA SER A 66 4.62 13.48 25.91
C SER A 66 4.23 13.71 24.46
N ASN A 67 4.72 12.87 23.55
CA ASN A 67 4.44 13.06 22.14
C ASN A 67 2.99 12.69 21.83
N PRO A 68 2.25 13.54 21.08
CA PRO A 68 0.87 13.23 20.70
C PRO A 68 0.80 12.08 19.70
N TYR A 69 1.82 11.92 18.85
CA TYR A 69 1.96 10.89 17.82
C TYR A 69 3.45 10.60 17.57
N GLU A 70 3.75 9.44 16.99
CA GLU A 70 5.11 9.00 16.61
C GLU A 70 5.19 8.64 15.14
N LYS A 71 6.33 8.92 14.50
CA LYS A 71 6.59 8.60 13.10
C LYS A 71 7.16 7.19 12.98
N SER A 72 6.35 6.22 12.54
CA SER A 72 6.81 4.89 12.14
C SER A 72 5.64 3.99 11.77
N TRP A 73 5.81 3.20 10.72
CA TRP A 73 4.83 2.21 10.25
C TRP A 73 4.42 1.16 11.29
N ASN A 74 5.25 0.95 12.32
CA ASN A 74 5.07 -0.15 13.29
C ASN A 74 5.10 0.31 14.75
N SER A 75 5.26 1.60 15.02
CA SER A 75 5.31 2.13 16.38
C SER A 75 3.89 2.31 16.93
N LYS A 76 3.47 1.37 17.78
CA LYS A 76 2.15 1.41 18.44
C LYS A 76 2.13 2.30 19.68
N TYR A 77 3.29 2.51 20.30
CA TYR A 77 3.44 3.30 21.51
C TYR A 77 4.08 4.64 21.22
N ARG A 78 3.68 5.64 22.00
CA ARG A 78 4.19 7.02 21.93
C ARG A 78 5.30 7.24 22.93
N GLN A 79 6.32 7.99 22.54
CA GLN A 79 7.42 8.33 23.42
C GLN A 79 7.02 9.46 24.37
N GLY A 80 7.31 9.30 25.65
CA GLY A 80 7.31 10.37 26.64
C GLY A 80 8.65 10.45 27.36
N ALA A 81 8.90 11.56 28.03
CA ALA A 81 10.02 11.74 28.94
C ALA A 81 9.55 12.48 30.19
N VAL A 82 10.04 12.04 31.36
CA VAL A 82 9.74 12.63 32.67
C VAL A 82 11.04 12.81 33.46
N ALA A 83 11.16 13.88 34.27
CA ALA A 83 12.41 14.13 35.00
C ALA A 83 12.73 13.06 36.04
N GLU A 84 11.71 12.40 36.61
CA GLU A 84 11.87 11.31 37.58
C GLU A 84 12.62 10.09 37.02
N ASN A 85 12.68 9.97 35.70
CA ASN A 85 13.39 8.90 35.01
C ASN A 85 14.84 9.23 34.67
N VAL A 86 15.34 10.38 35.13
CA VAL A 86 16.75 10.75 35.06
C VAL A 86 17.27 10.90 36.50
N GLY A 87 18.24 10.08 36.89
CA GLY A 87 18.77 10.19 38.24
C GLY A 87 20.04 9.39 38.48
N PHE A 88 20.71 9.71 39.59
CA PHE A 88 21.86 8.96 40.06
C PHE A 88 21.39 7.84 41.01
N PRO A 89 22.02 6.66 40.99
CA PRO A 89 21.66 5.57 41.90
C PRO A 89 21.91 5.97 43.36
N ASN A 90 20.88 5.86 44.21
CA ASN A 90 20.95 6.12 45.65
C ASN A 90 21.60 4.96 46.45
N ASP A 91 22.13 3.93 45.78
CA ASP A 91 22.60 2.72 46.47
C ASP A 91 24.06 2.87 46.93
N THR A 92 24.24 2.97 48.25
CA THR A 92 25.55 2.97 48.93
C THR A 92 26.41 1.72 48.69
N ARG A 93 25.89 0.69 48.00
CA ARG A 93 26.58 -0.58 47.73
C ARG A 93 27.27 -0.67 46.37
N THR A 94 26.98 0.23 45.43
CA THR A 94 27.66 0.28 44.13
C THR A 94 28.67 1.42 44.08
N VAL A 95 29.96 1.07 44.05
CA VAL A 95 31.10 2.00 44.01
C VAL A 95 31.16 2.84 42.72
N ASN A 96 30.27 2.58 41.75
CA ASN A 96 30.26 3.25 40.45
C ASN A 96 29.01 4.14 40.31
N SER A 97 29.14 5.40 40.71
CA SER A 97 28.21 6.48 40.35
C SER A 97 28.13 6.58 38.82
N SER A 98 26.94 6.44 38.26
CA SER A 98 26.67 6.62 36.82
C SER A 98 25.30 7.24 36.67
N LEU A 99 25.06 7.93 35.57
CA LEU A 99 23.76 8.53 35.30
C LEU A 99 22.81 7.43 34.79
N ASN A 100 21.71 7.19 35.49
CA ASN A 100 20.70 6.24 35.07
C ASN A 100 19.54 6.95 34.38
N LEU A 101 19.22 6.49 33.17
CA LEU A 101 18.00 6.82 32.48
C LEU A 101 17.06 5.61 32.53
N PHE A 102 15.85 5.83 33.03
CA PHE A 102 14.85 4.78 33.19
C PHE A 102 13.80 4.86 32.10
N VAL A 103 13.23 3.70 31.76
CA VAL A 103 12.01 3.58 30.96
C VAL A 103 11.01 2.80 31.78
N ASP A 104 9.87 3.43 32.06
CA ASP A 104 8.77 2.80 32.76
C ASP A 104 7.93 1.93 31.82
N LYS A 105 7.07 1.11 32.43
CA LYS A 105 6.00 0.41 31.70
C LYS A 105 5.07 1.43 31.02
N TRP A 106 4.50 1.04 29.88
CA TRP A 106 3.51 1.85 29.16
C TRP A 106 2.27 2.16 30.01
N THR A 107 1.68 3.33 29.76
CA THR A 107 0.42 3.79 30.36
C THR A 107 -0.81 3.23 29.60
N GLU A 108 -2.02 3.43 30.15
CA GLU A 108 -3.27 3.05 29.47
C GLU A 108 -3.43 3.75 28.11
N ASP A 109 -2.86 4.94 27.94
CA ASP A 109 -2.87 5.72 26.69
C ASP A 109 -1.72 5.32 25.71
N HIS A 110 -1.07 4.17 25.95
CA HIS A 110 0.10 3.69 25.21
C HIS A 110 1.24 4.70 25.10
N VAL A 111 1.49 5.45 26.17
CA VAL A 111 2.69 6.29 26.29
C VAL A 111 3.73 5.56 27.11
N VAL A 112 4.97 5.54 26.64
CA VAL A 112 6.11 4.97 27.35
C VAL A 112 6.98 6.10 27.84
N ASN A 113 6.98 6.32 29.16
CA ASN A 113 7.75 7.40 29.78
C ASN A 113 9.19 6.94 29.98
N GLY A 114 10.10 7.58 29.26
CA GLY A 114 11.54 7.42 29.37
C GLY A 114 12.21 8.55 30.14
N GLY A 115 13.53 8.59 30.06
CA GLY A 115 14.37 9.70 30.50
C GLY A 115 15.13 10.29 29.33
N GLU A 116 15.20 11.62 29.26
CA GLU A 116 15.96 12.33 28.21
C GLU A 116 16.71 13.52 28.81
N ILE A 117 17.99 13.62 28.44
CA ILE A 117 18.82 14.78 28.71
C ILE A 117 19.36 15.35 27.40
N ARG A 118 19.53 16.66 27.36
CA ARG A 118 20.07 17.35 26.20
C ARG A 118 21.07 18.39 26.66
N THR A 119 22.19 18.52 25.96
CA THR A 119 23.18 19.58 26.22
C THR A 119 22.54 20.98 26.16
N LYS A 120 23.01 21.90 27.03
CA LYS A 120 22.60 23.32 27.00
C LYS A 120 23.09 24.02 25.73
N ARG A 121 24.30 23.69 25.30
CA ARG A 121 24.90 24.12 24.02
C ARG A 121 24.18 23.48 22.85
N GLN A 122 23.80 24.28 21.86
CA GLN A 122 23.15 23.84 20.62
C GLN A 122 24.00 24.13 19.37
N ASP A 123 25.19 24.67 19.57
CA ASP A 123 26.14 25.13 18.55
C ASP A 123 27.17 24.06 18.17
N VAL A 124 26.98 22.81 18.59
CA VAL A 124 27.90 21.69 18.30
C VAL A 124 27.90 21.42 16.80
N HIS A 125 29.05 21.65 16.16
CA HIS A 125 29.20 21.54 14.71
C HIS A 125 30.47 20.79 14.35
N TYR A 126 30.33 19.58 13.81
CA TYR A 126 31.45 18.66 13.57
C TYR A 126 32.26 18.33 14.85
N GLY A 127 32.95 17.19 14.85
CA GLY A 127 33.78 16.78 15.98
C GLY A 127 33.67 15.30 16.31
N SER A 128 34.14 14.95 17.51
CA SER A 128 34.14 13.59 18.05
C SER A 128 33.28 13.54 19.32
N ILE A 129 32.20 12.77 19.27
CA ILE A 129 31.27 12.59 20.38
C ILE A 129 31.47 11.19 20.91
N ARG A 130 31.93 11.08 22.16
CA ARG A 130 32.23 9.82 22.82
C ARG A 130 31.38 9.69 24.09
N ALA A 131 30.79 8.54 24.30
CA ALA A 131 30.04 8.25 25.52
C ALA A 131 30.27 6.81 25.97
N LEU A 132 30.42 6.63 27.29
CA LEU A 132 30.45 5.31 27.91
C LEU A 132 29.04 4.92 28.32
N ILE A 133 28.42 4.04 27.54
CA ILE A 133 27.02 3.65 27.70
C ILE A 133 26.97 2.18 28.11
N LYS A 134 26.09 1.89 29.06
CA LYS A 134 25.66 0.54 29.39
C LYS A 134 24.27 0.31 28.81
N SER A 135 24.15 -0.71 27.97
CA SER A 135 22.88 -1.12 27.36
C SER A 135 21.79 -1.36 28.43
N PRO A 136 20.50 -1.19 28.07
CA PRO A 136 19.41 -1.79 28.83
C PRO A 136 19.68 -3.28 29.11
N PRO A 137 19.32 -3.82 30.29
CA PRO A 137 19.65 -5.19 30.68
C PRO A 137 18.86 -6.23 29.88
N HIS A 138 19.43 -7.44 29.80
CA HIS A 138 18.78 -8.62 29.25
C HIS A 138 17.41 -8.86 29.90
N TRP A 139 16.47 -9.38 29.13
CA TRP A 139 15.12 -9.81 29.58
C TRP A 139 14.25 -8.72 30.23
N ALA A 140 14.65 -7.44 30.17
CA ALA A 140 13.77 -6.33 30.58
C ALA A 140 12.68 -6.02 29.54
N GLY A 141 12.80 -6.59 28.34
CA GLY A 141 11.97 -6.29 27.17
C GLY A 141 12.56 -5.16 26.34
N GLY A 142 11.97 -4.96 25.17
CA GLY A 142 12.52 -4.08 24.14
C GLY A 142 12.63 -2.60 24.50
N SER A 143 13.86 -2.07 24.58
CA SER A 143 14.15 -0.66 24.89
C SER A 143 15.46 -0.18 24.28
N SER A 144 15.57 1.13 24.02
CA SER A 144 16.69 1.74 23.29
C SER A 144 17.32 2.89 24.08
N MET A 145 18.63 2.81 24.30
CA MET A 145 19.44 3.95 24.74
C MET A 145 20.07 4.62 23.53
N THR A 146 19.69 5.86 23.28
CA THR A 146 20.05 6.62 22.08
C THR A 146 20.98 7.76 22.41
N MET A 147 22.04 7.88 21.62
CA MET A 147 22.91 9.03 21.53
C MET A 147 22.67 9.71 20.17
N LYS A 148 22.14 10.93 20.19
CA LYS A 148 21.69 11.62 18.97
C LYS A 148 22.12 13.08 18.94
N VAL A 149 22.60 13.54 17.79
CA VAL A 149 22.72 14.97 17.46
C VAL A 149 21.65 15.31 16.44
N GLU A 150 20.77 16.25 16.74
CA GLU A 150 19.61 16.53 15.90
C GLU A 150 19.27 18.01 15.83
N TYR A 151 19.11 18.50 14.60
CA TYR A 151 18.41 19.75 14.31
C TYR A 151 16.99 19.51 13.77
N ASN A 152 16.87 18.57 12.84
CA ASN A 152 15.62 18.05 12.27
C ASN A 152 15.83 16.60 11.76
N ASP A 153 14.77 15.93 11.28
CA ASP A 153 14.86 14.55 10.76
C ASP A 153 15.98 14.36 9.72
N THR A 154 16.14 15.30 8.78
CA THR A 154 17.11 15.22 7.69
C THR A 154 18.55 15.56 8.10
N GLU A 155 18.71 16.32 9.18
CA GLU A 155 19.97 16.81 9.74
C GLU A 155 20.13 16.19 11.14
N SER A 156 20.28 14.86 11.15
CA SER A 156 20.38 14.06 12.36
C SER A 156 21.45 12.98 12.25
N LEU A 157 22.12 12.72 13.37
CA LEU A 157 23.09 11.64 13.58
C LEU A 157 22.64 10.85 14.80
N GLU A 158 22.43 9.55 14.66
CA GLU A 158 21.82 8.74 15.70
C GLU A 158 22.55 7.41 15.88
N LEU A 159 22.88 7.06 17.12
CA LEU A 159 23.38 5.77 17.53
C LEU A 159 22.48 5.22 18.63
N ASN A 160 21.91 4.04 18.39
CA ASN A 160 20.96 3.40 19.30
C ASN A 160 21.51 2.08 19.80
N VAL A 161 21.67 1.97 21.12
CA VAL A 161 22.05 0.75 21.83
C VAL A 161 20.77 0.08 22.31
N MET A 162 20.32 -0.94 21.58
CA MET A 162 18.98 -1.50 21.72
C MET A 162 18.99 -2.91 22.31
N ASN A 163 18.20 -3.09 23.36
CA ASN A 163 17.70 -4.38 23.78
C ASN A 163 16.37 -4.68 23.06
N THR A 164 16.19 -5.94 22.69
CA THR A 164 14.96 -6.49 22.09
C THR A 164 14.26 -7.42 23.08
N ASP A 165 13.13 -8.01 22.70
CA ASP A 165 12.44 -8.99 23.57
C ASP A 165 13.27 -10.27 23.73
N HIS A 166 14.01 -10.65 22.67
CA HIS A 166 15.00 -11.72 22.69
C HIS A 166 16.42 -11.16 22.71
N GLU A 167 17.27 -11.62 23.63
CA GLU A 167 18.64 -11.10 23.79
C GLU A 167 19.56 -11.38 22.58
N GLU A 168 19.26 -12.45 21.82
CA GLU A 168 20.01 -12.83 20.61
C GLU A 168 19.84 -11.80 19.48
N GLU A 169 18.75 -11.05 19.53
CA GLU A 169 18.38 -10.03 18.56
C GLU A 169 18.80 -8.61 19.00
N ALA A 170 19.46 -8.48 20.15
CA ALA A 170 19.95 -7.19 20.62
C ALA A 170 21.06 -6.66 19.71
N TRP A 171 21.01 -5.36 19.41
CA TRP A 171 21.85 -4.77 18.37
C TRP A 171 22.05 -3.27 18.55
N VAL A 172 23.10 -2.74 17.92
CA VAL A 172 23.40 -1.31 17.87
C VAL A 172 23.09 -0.80 16.47
N SER A 173 22.14 0.12 16.32
CA SER A 173 21.88 0.77 15.03
C SER A 173 22.61 2.10 14.90
N THR A 174 23.11 2.40 13.71
CA THR A 174 23.72 3.69 13.37
C THR A 174 22.93 4.30 12.23
N LEU A 175 22.32 5.46 12.41
CA LEU A 175 21.39 6.07 11.46
C LEU A 175 21.81 7.51 11.17
N ILE A 176 21.67 7.92 9.92
CA ILE A 176 21.91 9.30 9.50
C ILE A 176 20.73 9.85 8.69
N SER A 177 20.39 11.12 8.90
CA SER A 177 19.37 11.83 8.12
C SER A 177 18.01 11.13 8.05
N GLY A 178 17.55 10.57 9.17
CA GLY A 178 16.25 9.90 9.26
C GLY A 178 16.15 8.57 8.51
N GLU A 179 17.27 7.84 8.39
CA GLU A 179 17.27 6.47 7.85
C GLU A 179 16.29 5.55 8.58
N TRP A 180 15.61 4.69 7.82
CA TRP A 180 14.84 3.61 8.42
C TRP A 180 15.80 2.61 9.07
N PRO A 181 15.58 2.22 10.33
CA PRO A 181 16.44 1.27 11.05
C PRO A 181 16.33 -0.14 10.47
N GLU A 182 17.20 -0.42 9.50
CA GLU A 182 17.42 -1.74 8.94
C GLU A 182 18.58 -2.44 9.66
N ARG A 183 18.48 -3.77 9.83
CA ARG A 183 19.53 -4.58 10.49
C ARG A 183 20.90 -4.46 9.80
N SER A 184 20.92 -4.15 8.50
CA SER A 184 22.13 -3.90 7.70
C SER A 184 22.91 -2.65 8.13
N LEU A 185 22.23 -1.67 8.76
CA LEU A 185 22.79 -0.38 9.19
C LEU A 185 23.33 -0.42 10.63
N GLY A 186 23.39 -1.61 11.23
CA GLY A 186 23.81 -1.80 12.61
C GLY A 186 24.64 -3.06 12.81
N THR A 187 24.96 -3.35 14.07
CA THR A 187 25.78 -4.50 14.45
C THR A 187 25.11 -5.24 15.60
N ASN A 188 24.91 -6.55 15.45
CA ASN A 188 24.36 -7.40 16.51
C ASN A 188 25.33 -7.55 17.68
N TYR A 189 24.82 -7.69 18.89
CA TYR A 189 25.64 -7.84 20.08
C TYR A 189 26.52 -9.10 20.04
N SER A 190 26.07 -10.17 19.38
CA SER A 190 26.86 -11.39 19.17
C SER A 190 28.16 -11.14 18.39
N VAL A 191 28.14 -10.20 17.43
CA VAL A 191 29.32 -9.80 16.65
C VAL A 191 30.24 -8.92 17.50
N VAL A 192 29.68 -7.97 18.26
CA VAL A 192 30.45 -7.09 19.16
C VAL A 192 31.12 -7.89 20.29
N ASN A 193 30.44 -8.94 20.78
CA ASN A 193 30.96 -9.83 21.82
C ASN A 193 32.07 -10.77 21.34
N ASN A 194 32.30 -10.89 20.03
CA ASN A 194 33.30 -11.79 19.50
C ASN A 194 34.72 -11.18 19.57
N ALA A 195 35.46 -11.56 20.60
CA ALA A 195 36.83 -11.12 20.88
C ALA A 195 37.86 -11.45 19.80
N SER A 196 37.54 -12.32 18.84
CA SER A 196 38.44 -12.63 17.70
C SER A 196 38.43 -11.57 16.60
N LEU A 197 37.45 -10.65 16.60
CA LEU A 197 37.29 -9.60 15.57
C LEU A 197 37.65 -8.19 16.09
N VAL A 198 37.75 -8.03 17.41
CA VAL A 198 38.05 -6.76 18.07
C VAL A 198 39.40 -6.94 18.78
N ASN A 199 40.44 -6.24 18.33
CA ASN A 199 41.79 -6.24 18.94
C ASN A 199 41.84 -5.61 20.35
N SER A 200 40.72 -5.58 21.06
CA SER A 200 40.55 -4.99 22.39
C SER A 200 39.93 -6.03 23.30
N SER A 201 40.35 -6.03 24.58
CA SER A 201 39.74 -6.85 25.64
C SER A 201 38.22 -6.57 25.70
N VAL A 202 37.43 -7.43 25.08
CA VAL A 202 36.01 -7.18 24.77
C VAL A 202 35.21 -6.90 26.03
N THR A 203 34.69 -5.68 26.09
CA THR A 203 33.62 -5.27 27.00
C THR A 203 32.32 -5.44 26.24
N SER A 204 31.55 -6.45 26.62
CA SER A 204 30.22 -6.70 26.04
C SER A 204 29.33 -5.44 26.11
N PRO A 205 28.50 -5.11 25.10
CA PRO A 205 27.56 -3.99 25.14
C PRO A 205 26.62 -3.96 26.36
N TRP A 206 26.43 -5.11 27.01
CA TRP A 206 25.70 -5.27 28.27
C TRP A 206 26.41 -4.63 29.48
N ASN A 207 27.72 -4.42 29.37
CA ASN A 207 28.54 -3.68 30.30
C ASN A 207 28.79 -2.25 29.76
N PHE A 208 29.57 -1.46 30.50
CA PHE A 208 29.97 -0.15 30.03
C PHE A 208 30.90 -0.28 28.81
N THR A 209 30.43 0.19 27.67
CA THR A 209 31.15 0.18 26.40
C THR A 209 31.21 1.58 25.83
N GLU A 210 32.35 1.93 25.24
CA GLU A 210 32.53 3.23 24.59
C GLU A 210 31.89 3.22 23.19
N TYR A 211 31.04 4.21 22.95
CA TYR A 211 30.46 4.51 21.65
C TYR A 211 30.95 5.88 21.19
N ARG A 212 31.47 5.92 19.96
CA ARG A 212 32.09 7.11 19.36
C ARG A 212 31.46 7.42 18.01
N ILE A 213 31.07 8.67 17.81
CA ILE A 213 30.63 9.24 16.54
C ILE A 213 31.64 10.33 16.17
N ASP A 214 32.39 10.10 15.09
CA ASP A 214 33.23 11.12 14.48
C ASP A 214 32.49 11.73 13.30
N TRP A 215 32.23 13.03 13.37
CA TRP A 215 31.45 13.78 12.41
C TRP A 215 32.31 14.85 11.77
N SER A 216 32.62 14.67 10.49
CA SER A 216 33.33 15.64 9.67
C SER A 216 32.45 16.14 8.52
N LYS A 217 32.97 17.11 7.76
CA LYS A 217 32.31 17.65 6.55
C LYS A 217 32.22 16.62 5.43
N ASP A 218 33.18 15.71 5.36
CA ASP A 218 33.34 14.78 4.23
C ASP A 218 33.02 13.33 4.58
N TRP A 219 33.02 12.97 5.87
CA TRP A 219 32.77 11.61 6.33
C TRP A 219 32.21 11.55 7.76
N ILE A 220 31.56 10.43 8.07
CA ILE A 220 31.08 10.08 9.41
C ILE A 220 31.53 8.66 9.74
N ASN A 221 32.17 8.48 10.89
CA ASN A 221 32.58 7.17 11.39
C ASN A 221 31.87 6.84 12.69
N PHE A 222 31.31 5.64 12.75
CA PHE A 222 30.76 5.06 13.97
C PHE A 222 31.73 3.99 14.50
N THR A 223 32.13 4.13 15.75
CA THR A 223 33.10 3.26 16.39
C THR A 223 32.52 2.71 17.69
N ILE A 224 32.63 1.39 17.88
CA ILE A 224 32.18 0.67 19.07
C ILE A 224 33.40 0.01 19.70
N SER A 225 33.72 0.35 20.95
CA SER A 225 34.86 -0.22 21.69
C SER A 225 36.20 -0.16 20.92
N GLY A 226 36.45 0.94 20.19
CA GLY A 226 37.66 1.13 19.38
C GLY A 226 37.65 0.48 18.00
N ASN A 227 36.60 -0.27 17.63
CA ASN A 227 36.43 -0.83 16.29
C ASN A 227 35.41 -0.04 15.45
N THR A 228 35.80 0.41 14.26
CA THR A 228 34.93 1.18 13.37
C THR A 228 33.96 0.24 12.64
N THR A 229 32.67 0.37 12.93
CA THR A 229 31.62 -0.51 12.38
C THR A 229 31.02 0.02 11.10
N ARG A 230 30.88 1.35 10.95
CA ARG A 230 30.32 1.99 9.77
C ARG A 230 31.07 3.28 9.43
N VAL A 231 31.45 3.42 8.17
CA VAL A 231 32.04 4.63 7.58
C VAL A 231 31.13 5.09 6.45
N ILE A 232 30.80 6.37 6.44
CA ILE A 232 29.93 6.96 5.42
C ILE A 232 30.65 8.16 4.83
N SER A 233 30.82 8.16 3.50
CA SER A 233 31.42 9.28 2.79
C SER A 233 30.35 10.19 2.19
N LYS A 234 30.71 11.46 1.98
CA LYS A 234 29.88 12.45 1.29
C LYS A 234 29.57 12.08 -0.16
N HIS A 235 30.37 11.22 -0.78
CA HIS A 235 30.13 10.74 -2.14
C HIS A 235 28.95 9.76 -2.21
N ASP A 236 28.74 8.99 -1.14
CA ASP A 236 27.68 7.99 -1.07
C ASP A 236 26.33 8.62 -0.72
N LYS A 237 26.34 9.61 0.18
CA LYS A 237 25.12 10.23 0.69
C LYS A 237 25.34 11.67 1.16
N GLN A 238 24.27 12.45 1.15
CA GLN A 238 24.24 13.76 1.81
C GLN A 238 24.38 13.58 3.32
N LEU A 239 25.41 14.21 3.90
CA LEU A 239 25.71 14.16 5.33
C LEU A 239 25.10 15.37 6.04
N PRO A 240 24.75 15.25 7.34
CA PRO A 240 24.34 16.38 8.14
C PRO A 240 25.40 17.49 8.15
N SER A 241 24.94 18.71 7.90
CA SER A 241 25.75 19.91 7.70
C SER A 241 25.38 21.06 8.63
N VAL A 242 24.44 20.82 9.53
CA VAL A 242 23.87 21.83 10.43
C VAL A 242 24.26 21.51 11.88
N PRO A 243 24.64 22.50 12.71
CA PRO A 243 24.87 22.26 14.14
C PRO A 243 23.60 21.81 14.88
N GLY A 244 23.79 21.02 15.93
CA GLY A 244 22.69 20.58 16.78
C GLY A 244 23.14 20.12 18.17
N PRO A 245 22.27 20.14 19.18
CA PRO A 245 22.61 19.66 20.51
C PRO A 245 22.75 18.13 20.56
N LEU A 246 23.64 17.65 21.42
CA LEU A 246 23.68 16.25 21.82
C LEU A 246 22.51 15.94 22.77
N THR A 247 21.77 14.88 22.45
CA THR A 247 20.65 14.34 23.20
C THR A 247 20.95 12.88 23.55
N LEU A 248 20.79 12.55 24.83
CA LEU A 248 20.87 11.19 25.35
C LEU A 248 19.50 10.82 25.90
N LYS A 249 18.90 9.76 25.37
CA LYS A 249 17.55 9.36 25.77
C LYS A 249 17.40 7.86 25.86
N HIS A 250 16.67 7.39 26.86
CA HIS A 250 16.24 6.00 26.98
C HIS A 250 14.74 5.93 26.71
N TRP A 251 14.33 5.12 25.73
CA TRP A 251 12.96 5.12 25.22
C TRP A 251 12.55 3.76 24.63
N SER A 252 11.25 3.59 24.38
CA SER A 252 10.73 2.47 23.60
C SER A 252 9.40 2.83 22.93
N THR A 253 9.24 2.48 21.65
CA THR A 253 7.97 2.65 20.91
C THR A 253 7.29 1.34 20.56
N GLY A 254 7.89 0.21 20.97
CA GLY A 254 7.42 -1.14 20.63
C GLY A 254 7.33 -1.43 19.14
N ASN A 255 8.29 -0.89 18.37
CA ASN A 255 8.39 -1.18 16.95
C ASN A 255 8.96 -2.60 16.76
N THR A 256 8.17 -3.46 16.13
CA THR A 256 8.45 -4.89 15.91
C THR A 256 9.75 -5.18 15.14
N TYR A 257 10.27 -4.23 14.36
CA TYR A 257 11.49 -4.46 13.57
C TYR A 257 12.75 -3.86 14.20
N THR A 258 12.63 -3.09 15.27
CA THR A 258 13.75 -2.35 15.88
C THR A 258 14.00 -2.79 17.30
N SER A 259 13.15 -2.35 18.23
CA SER A 259 13.27 -2.61 19.65
C SER A 259 12.32 -3.70 20.14
N GLU A 260 11.28 -4.09 19.38
CA GLU A 260 10.26 -5.13 19.67
C GLU A 260 9.35 -4.92 20.89
N GLY A 261 9.77 -4.15 21.90
CA GLY A 261 9.10 -3.98 23.21
C GLY A 261 7.72 -3.32 23.18
N PRO A 262 7.34 -2.46 24.16
CA PRO A 262 8.10 -1.87 25.25
C PRO A 262 8.37 -2.82 26.44
N PRO A 263 9.26 -2.44 27.38
CA PRO A 263 9.60 -3.30 28.51
C PRO A 263 8.40 -3.52 29.44
N MET A 264 8.26 -4.74 29.97
CA MET A 264 7.16 -5.11 30.89
C MET A 264 7.38 -4.60 32.32
N MET A 265 8.63 -4.33 32.67
CA MET A 265 9.07 -3.77 33.95
C MET A 265 9.97 -2.56 33.69
N ARG A 266 10.21 -1.74 34.71
CA ARG A 266 11.10 -0.58 34.58
C ARG A 266 12.49 -1.05 34.12
N SER A 267 12.92 -0.56 32.94
CA SER A 267 14.23 -0.82 32.36
C SER A 267 15.18 0.33 32.68
N VAL A 268 16.48 0.05 32.77
CA VAL A 268 17.50 1.06 33.08
C VAL A 268 18.65 0.98 32.07
N ALA A 269 19.04 2.12 31.54
CA ALA A 269 20.28 2.29 30.81
C ALA A 269 21.16 3.29 31.57
N SER A 270 22.47 3.07 31.58
CA SER A 270 23.40 3.89 32.37
C SER A 270 24.43 4.56 31.49
N VAL A 271 24.78 5.80 31.80
CA VAL A 271 25.86 6.56 31.16
C VAL A 271 26.94 6.82 32.20
N GLY A 272 28.16 6.36 31.94
CA GLY A 272 29.29 6.55 32.84
C GLY A 272 29.95 7.93 32.65
N TRP A 273 30.20 8.30 31.40
CA TRP A 273 30.76 9.61 31.06
C TRP A 273 30.38 10.01 29.62
N VAL A 274 30.46 11.32 29.36
CA VAL A 274 30.32 11.92 28.03
C VAL A 274 31.52 12.80 27.79
N ARG A 275 32.24 12.56 26.69
CA ARG A 275 33.40 13.35 26.24
C ARG A 275 33.13 13.77 24.81
N MET A 276 32.80 15.03 24.63
CA MET A 276 32.51 15.61 23.33
C MET A 276 33.53 16.68 23.02
N PHE A 277 34.14 16.59 21.85
CA PHE A 277 35.07 17.56 21.30
C PHE A 277 34.48 18.03 19.97
N PHE A 278 34.38 19.33 19.74
CA PHE A 278 33.63 19.86 18.62
C PHE A 278 34.08 21.25 18.21
N ASN A 279 33.63 21.70 17.03
CA ASN A 279 33.76 23.10 16.65
C ASN A 279 32.45 23.85 16.95
N THR A 280 32.58 25.10 17.37
CA THR A 280 31.44 26.00 17.54
C THR A 280 31.14 26.78 16.26
N THR A 281 29.86 27.11 16.05
CA THR A 281 29.42 28.07 15.03
C THR A 281 29.29 29.50 15.55
N ALA A 282 29.51 29.72 16.86
CA ALA A 282 29.42 31.03 17.49
C ALA A 282 30.69 31.88 17.31
N MET A 283 31.82 31.27 16.94
CA MET A 283 33.08 31.98 16.69
C MET A 283 32.99 32.79 15.38
N THR A 284 33.34 34.07 15.46
CA THR A 284 33.41 34.94 14.28
C THR A 284 34.65 34.64 13.43
N GLU A 285 34.65 35.04 12.15
CA GLU A 285 35.81 34.82 11.25
C GLU A 285 37.08 35.49 11.79
N ASP A 286 36.97 36.71 12.35
CA ASP A 286 38.09 37.44 12.95
C ASP A 286 38.66 36.73 14.19
N GLU A 287 37.79 36.19 15.05
CA GLU A 287 38.20 35.40 16.22
C GLU A 287 38.84 34.07 15.82
N ARG A 288 38.39 33.48 14.71
CA ARG A 288 38.97 32.26 14.17
C ARG A 288 40.37 32.49 13.62
N GLU A 289 40.56 33.58 12.87
CA GLU A 289 41.88 33.97 12.35
C GLU A 289 42.85 34.24 13.51
N ALA A 290 42.42 35.00 14.52
CA ALA A 290 43.22 35.25 15.73
C ALA A 290 43.54 33.96 16.52
N TYR A 291 42.63 32.99 16.54
CA TYR A 291 42.86 31.68 17.15
C TYR A 291 43.91 30.88 16.37
N ASP A 292 43.78 30.80 15.04
CA ASP A 292 44.67 30.04 14.16
C ASP A 292 46.08 30.64 14.12
N GLU A 293 46.24 31.97 14.31
CA GLU A 293 47.55 32.63 14.46
C GLU A 293 48.24 32.30 15.80
N ARG A 294 47.46 32.23 16.88
CA ARG A 294 47.96 32.01 18.25
C ARG A 294 48.30 30.55 18.52
N CYS A 295 47.50 29.62 17.98
CA CYS A 295 47.50 28.22 18.40
C CYS A 295 47.98 27.27 17.30
N ARG A 296 48.87 26.35 17.68
CA ARG A 296 49.36 25.26 16.82
C ARG A 296 48.92 23.91 17.39
N ALA A 297 48.81 22.88 16.54
CA ALA A 297 48.41 21.53 16.96
C ALA A 297 49.22 20.96 18.15
N GLN A 298 50.50 21.34 18.27
CA GLN A 298 51.38 20.92 19.37
C GLN A 298 51.05 21.56 20.73
N ALA A 299 50.33 22.68 20.73
CA ALA A 299 49.89 23.40 21.93
C ALA A 299 48.47 23.00 22.37
N ALA A 300 47.78 22.17 21.57
CA ALA A 300 46.46 21.65 21.89
C ALA A 300 46.58 20.49 22.90
N CYS A 301 45.58 20.35 23.76
CA CYS A 301 45.48 19.21 24.67
C CYS A 301 45.12 17.93 23.91
N SER A 302 45.63 16.78 24.37
CA SER A 302 45.30 15.50 23.75
C SER A 302 43.86 15.10 24.07
N MET A 303 43.09 14.70 23.05
CA MET A 303 41.75 14.14 23.23
C MET A 303 41.77 12.78 23.96
N GLU A 304 42.92 12.10 23.99
CA GLU A 304 43.09 10.85 24.73
C GLU A 304 43.41 11.07 26.23
N ASP A 305 43.61 12.33 26.66
CA ASP A 305 43.82 12.63 28.06
C ASP A 305 42.53 12.46 28.88
N THR A 306 42.52 11.43 29.70
CA THR A 306 41.40 11.07 30.59
C THR A 306 41.37 11.87 31.89
N ALA A 307 42.32 12.78 32.13
CA ALA A 307 42.32 13.68 33.28
C ALA A 307 41.54 15.00 33.03
N LEU A 308 41.20 15.31 31.78
CA LEU A 308 40.44 16.52 31.41
C LEU A 308 39.01 16.50 31.98
N ARG A 309 38.56 17.61 32.56
CA ARG A 309 37.21 17.78 33.14
C ARG A 309 36.61 19.13 32.80
N GLY A 310 35.29 19.19 32.71
CA GLY A 310 34.53 20.44 32.57
C GLY A 310 34.15 20.75 31.12
N GLN A 311 33.81 22.02 30.87
CA GLN A 311 33.40 22.50 29.55
C GLN A 311 34.18 23.76 29.18
N SER A 312 34.44 23.90 27.89
CA SER A 312 34.98 25.13 27.30
C SER A 312 34.04 26.33 27.54
N PRO A 313 34.58 27.55 27.77
CA PRO A 313 33.76 28.74 27.98
C PRO A 313 33.02 29.10 26.69
N TYR A 314 31.75 29.49 26.80
CA TYR A 314 30.89 29.79 25.65
C TYR A 314 30.05 31.05 25.88
N ALA A 315 29.68 31.72 24.77
CA ALA A 315 28.79 32.86 24.78
C ALA A 315 27.31 32.43 24.91
N LEU A 316 26.45 33.30 25.43
CA LEU A 316 25.01 32.98 25.60
C LEU A 316 24.34 32.55 24.28
N GLU A 317 24.80 33.08 23.15
CA GLU A 317 24.32 32.75 21.80
C GLU A 317 24.48 31.26 21.46
N SER A 318 25.48 30.57 22.01
CA SER A 318 25.70 29.13 21.84
C SER A 318 24.56 28.26 22.40
N THR A 319 23.71 28.83 23.26
CA THR A 319 22.54 28.12 23.82
C THR A 319 21.28 28.27 22.99
N GLU A 320 21.26 29.22 22.04
CA GLU A 320 20.11 29.45 21.17
C GLU A 320 19.98 28.37 20.11
N LYS A 321 18.74 28.08 19.70
CA LYS A 321 18.50 27.13 18.61
C LYS A 321 18.99 27.74 17.30
N TRP A 322 19.91 27.06 16.64
CA TRP A 322 20.43 27.47 15.34
C TRP A 322 19.29 27.66 14.31
N LYS A 323 19.41 28.64 13.43
CA LYS A 323 18.42 28.92 12.39
C LYS A 323 19.07 28.86 11.02
N GLN A 324 18.58 27.96 10.16
CA GLN A 324 19.06 27.85 8.79
C GLN A 324 18.70 29.12 8.00
N LYS A 325 19.70 29.80 7.45
CA LYS A 325 19.49 30.85 6.44
C LYS A 325 19.09 30.18 5.13
N HIS A 326 17.80 30.15 4.82
CA HIS A 326 17.33 29.67 3.52
C HIS A 326 17.74 30.68 2.43
N PRO A 327 18.32 30.24 1.30
CA PRO A 327 18.52 31.13 0.16
C PRO A 327 17.15 31.70 -0.27
N GLY A 328 17.13 33.00 -0.60
CA GLY A 328 15.91 33.74 -0.92
C GLY A 328 15.04 32.98 -1.94
N GLY A 329 13.78 32.72 -1.58
CA GLY A 329 12.89 31.77 -2.24
C GLY A 329 12.34 32.19 -3.61
N ASP A 330 13.18 32.70 -4.52
CA ASP A 330 12.74 33.05 -5.88
C ASP A 330 12.40 31.82 -6.73
N ASP A 331 13.08 30.69 -6.56
CA ASP A 331 12.78 29.45 -7.29
C ASP A 331 11.42 28.83 -6.90
N ARG A 332 11.02 28.97 -5.63
CA ARG A 332 9.71 28.48 -5.15
C ARG A 332 8.55 29.26 -5.77
N LYS A 333 8.73 30.56 -6.04
CA LYS A 333 7.70 31.40 -6.68
C LYS A 333 7.43 30.94 -8.11
N ALA A 334 8.46 30.55 -8.86
CA ALA A 334 8.32 30.02 -10.21
C ALA A 334 7.55 28.69 -10.21
N ALA A 335 7.91 27.76 -9.32
CA ALA A 335 7.21 26.49 -9.16
C ALA A 335 5.73 26.70 -8.78
N ILE A 336 5.44 27.57 -7.80
CA ILE A 336 4.07 27.91 -7.41
C ILE A 336 3.32 28.54 -8.60
N GLY A 337 3.96 29.44 -9.36
CA GLY A 337 3.37 30.06 -10.54
C GLY A 337 2.97 29.04 -11.61
N ILE A 338 3.87 28.10 -11.92
CA ILE A 338 3.59 27.00 -12.86
C ILE A 338 2.45 26.12 -12.35
N SER A 339 2.47 25.73 -11.07
CA SER A 339 1.39 24.94 -10.47
C SER A 339 0.04 25.65 -10.54
N VAL A 340 -0.01 26.95 -10.25
CA VAL A 340 -1.24 27.75 -10.35
C VAL A 340 -1.75 27.81 -11.79
N VAL A 341 -0.87 28.01 -12.78
CA VAL A 341 -1.24 28.00 -14.20
C VAL A 341 -1.76 26.62 -14.62
N CYS A 342 -1.10 25.53 -14.22
CA CYS A 342 -1.54 24.16 -14.50
C CYS A 342 -2.89 23.85 -13.85
N ILE A 343 -3.12 24.25 -12.60
CA ILE A 343 -4.40 24.09 -11.91
C ILE A 343 -5.49 24.93 -12.58
N ALA A 344 -5.20 26.18 -12.93
CA ALA A 344 -6.15 27.07 -13.58
C ALA A 344 -6.55 26.55 -14.97
N THR A 345 -5.57 26.15 -15.79
CA THR A 345 -5.83 25.55 -17.11
C THR A 345 -6.59 24.23 -17.00
N SER A 346 -6.23 23.36 -16.06
CA SER A 346 -6.95 22.10 -15.80
C SER A 346 -8.38 22.34 -15.33
N ALA A 347 -8.59 23.29 -14.42
CA ALA A 347 -9.92 23.68 -13.94
C ALA A 347 -10.78 24.29 -15.06
N LEU A 348 -10.18 25.11 -15.94
CA LEU A 348 -10.86 25.65 -17.13
C LEU A 348 -11.23 24.54 -18.12
N LEU A 349 -10.35 23.57 -18.37
CA LEU A 349 -10.63 22.42 -19.22
C LEU A 349 -11.73 21.52 -18.63
N LEU A 350 -11.71 21.28 -17.32
CA LEU A 350 -12.76 20.56 -16.59
C LEU A 350 -14.10 21.30 -16.66
N ALA A 351 -14.11 22.61 -16.39
CA ALA A 351 -15.30 23.44 -16.50
C ALA A 351 -15.85 23.44 -17.92
N HIS A 352 -14.99 23.58 -18.94
CA HIS A 352 -15.39 23.51 -20.35
C HIS A 352 -15.98 22.12 -20.71
N ALA A 353 -15.39 21.02 -20.22
CA ALA A 353 -15.89 19.67 -20.43
C ALA A 353 -17.26 19.43 -19.75
N VAL A 354 -17.46 19.95 -18.53
CA VAL A 354 -18.73 19.89 -17.81
C VAL A 354 -19.79 20.75 -18.50
N LEU A 355 -19.43 21.95 -18.97
CA LEU A 355 -20.33 22.85 -19.69
C LEU A 355 -20.76 22.29 -21.05
N ARG A 356 -19.88 21.62 -21.81
CA ARG A 356 -20.25 20.90 -23.04
C ARG A 356 -21.18 19.71 -22.79
N LYS A 357 -21.17 19.11 -21.59
CA LYS A 357 -22.08 18.02 -21.22
C LYS A 357 -23.48 18.50 -20.78
N LYS A 358 -23.73 19.81 -20.65
CA LYS A 358 -25.11 20.32 -20.62
C LYS A 358 -25.68 20.21 -22.04
N PRO A 359 -26.81 19.52 -22.26
CA PRO A 359 -27.44 19.51 -23.56
C PRO A 359 -27.83 20.95 -23.90
N THR A 360 -27.21 21.53 -24.93
CA THR A 360 -27.72 22.76 -25.54
C THR A 360 -29.17 22.49 -25.93
N PRO A 361 -30.16 23.30 -25.49
CA PRO A 361 -31.49 23.20 -26.03
C PRO A 361 -31.38 23.50 -27.53
N PHE A 362 -31.61 22.48 -28.34
CA PHE A 362 -31.77 22.63 -29.78
C PHE A 362 -33.02 23.49 -29.97
N ASN A 363 -32.86 24.81 -30.07
CA ASN A 363 -33.91 25.68 -30.57
C ASN A 363 -34.15 25.29 -32.02
N GLY A 364 -35.31 24.69 -32.25
CA GLY A 364 -35.78 24.34 -33.58
C GLY A 364 -36.00 25.59 -34.41
N THR A 365 -35.03 25.95 -35.22
CA THR A 365 -35.27 26.72 -36.44
C THR A 365 -34.86 25.85 -37.62
N ARG A 366 -35.87 25.22 -38.24
CA ARG A 366 -35.75 24.62 -39.58
C ARG A 366 -35.15 25.66 -40.53
N PRO A 367 -34.07 25.37 -41.27
CA PRO A 367 -33.80 26.11 -42.49
C PRO A 367 -34.91 25.81 -43.51
N PRO A 368 -35.32 26.79 -44.34
CA PRO A 368 -36.41 26.62 -45.28
C PRO A 368 -36.02 25.61 -46.36
N SER A 369 -36.92 24.67 -46.65
CA SER A 369 -36.80 23.77 -47.78
C SER A 369 -37.04 24.56 -49.08
N PRO A 370 -36.17 24.48 -50.10
CA PRO A 370 -36.53 24.86 -51.45
C PRO A 370 -37.53 23.83 -52.01
N ALA A 371 -38.59 24.35 -52.61
CA ALA A 371 -39.71 23.61 -53.17
C ALA A 371 -39.35 22.86 -54.46
N ALA A 372 -40.14 21.82 -54.72
CA ALA A 372 -40.09 20.92 -55.88
C ALA A 372 -40.44 21.56 -57.24
N ARG A 373 -39.94 20.95 -58.33
CA ARG A 373 -40.56 20.67 -59.66
C ARG A 373 -39.43 20.45 -60.68
N ALA A 374 -39.46 19.54 -61.65
CA ALA A 374 -40.52 18.82 -62.35
C ALA A 374 -39.97 17.46 -62.85
N ARG A 375 -40.73 16.36 -62.70
CA ARG A 375 -41.43 15.59 -63.76
C ARG A 375 -40.64 15.34 -65.07
N GLY A 376 -40.53 14.05 -65.40
CA GLY A 376 -40.22 13.53 -66.72
C GLY A 376 -40.29 12.00 -66.70
N ASP A 377 -41.46 11.46 -66.99
CA ASP A 377 -41.76 10.04 -67.14
C ASP A 377 -40.96 9.36 -68.27
N SER A 378 -40.63 8.06 -68.12
CA SER A 378 -41.04 7.01 -69.07
C SER A 378 -40.53 5.62 -68.68
N CYS A 379 -41.48 4.68 -68.60
CA CYS A 379 -41.33 3.24 -68.39
C CYS A 379 -40.58 2.51 -69.52
N SER A 380 -39.95 1.36 -69.24
CA SER A 380 -40.48 0.03 -69.64
C SER A 380 -39.47 -1.11 -69.41
N ASN A 381 -39.92 -2.18 -68.71
CA ASN A 381 -39.77 -3.64 -68.97
C ASN A 381 -38.37 -4.22 -69.32
N SER A 382 -37.90 -5.37 -68.83
CA SER A 382 -38.56 -6.60 -68.35
C SER A 382 -37.53 -7.63 -67.84
N ASN A 383 -38.01 -8.55 -66.97
CA ASN A 383 -37.65 -9.98 -66.81
C ASN A 383 -36.94 -10.50 -65.53
N ALA A 384 -37.71 -11.33 -64.82
CA ALA A 384 -37.40 -12.60 -64.13
C ALA A 384 -36.81 -12.62 -62.69
N PHE A 385 -37.63 -13.19 -61.78
CA PHE A 385 -37.39 -13.70 -60.41
C PHE A 385 -36.46 -14.94 -60.35
N PRO A 386 -36.11 -15.54 -59.18
CA PRO A 386 -35.83 -15.00 -57.84
C PRO A 386 -34.53 -15.57 -57.21
N ALA A 387 -33.93 -14.88 -56.25
CA ALA A 387 -33.13 -15.52 -55.19
C ALA A 387 -33.12 -14.67 -53.92
N THR A 388 -33.75 -15.18 -52.86
CA THR A 388 -33.51 -14.75 -51.48
C THR A 388 -32.04 -15.00 -51.11
N PRO A 389 -31.40 -14.14 -50.30
CA PRO A 389 -31.35 -14.47 -48.88
C PRO A 389 -31.53 -13.26 -47.93
N ARG A 390 -32.20 -13.58 -46.81
CA ARG A 390 -32.19 -12.93 -45.49
C ARG A 390 -31.18 -11.78 -45.33
N THR A 391 -31.70 -10.56 -45.22
CA THR A 391 -31.00 -9.42 -44.63
C THR A 391 -31.20 -9.44 -43.11
N ALA A 392 -30.09 -9.67 -42.41
CA ALA A 392 -29.96 -9.41 -40.99
C ALA A 392 -29.93 -7.88 -40.76
N HIS A 393 -30.97 -7.36 -40.12
CA HIS A 393 -30.94 -5.98 -39.60
C HIS A 393 -30.13 -5.97 -38.29
N PHE A 394 -28.95 -5.37 -38.36
CA PHE A 394 -28.10 -5.03 -37.22
C PHE A 394 -28.74 -3.89 -36.43
N ASN A 395 -29.15 -4.16 -35.20
CA ASN A 395 -29.40 -3.13 -34.19
C ASN A 395 -28.30 -3.19 -33.12
N SER A 396 -27.64 -2.04 -32.94
CA SER A 396 -26.64 -1.74 -31.95
C SER A 396 -27.26 -1.60 -30.56
N GLU A 397 -26.94 -2.48 -29.60
CA GLU A 397 -27.21 -2.25 -28.17
C GLU A 397 -26.54 -3.32 -27.29
N GLU A 398 -25.56 -2.96 -26.44
CA GLU A 398 -25.30 -3.52 -25.09
C GLU A 398 -23.93 -3.04 -24.51
N ALA A 399 -23.94 -2.16 -23.50
CA ALA A 399 -22.72 -1.67 -22.82
C ALA A 399 -22.87 -1.70 -21.30
N THR A 400 -22.65 -2.84 -20.69
CA THR A 400 -23.51 -3.21 -19.58
C THR A 400 -22.61 -4.09 -18.68
N LEU A 401 -22.31 -3.77 -17.40
CA LEU A 401 -21.22 -4.41 -16.61
C LEU A 401 -21.45 -5.94 -16.45
N ALA A 402 -20.84 -6.68 -17.38
CA ALA A 402 -21.37 -7.87 -18.08
C ALA A 402 -22.81 -7.75 -18.65
N SER A 403 -23.76 -7.08 -17.96
CA SER A 403 -24.83 -6.27 -18.54
C SER A 403 -25.32 -5.13 -17.53
N GLY A 404 -25.88 -3.94 -17.89
CA GLY A 404 -25.91 -2.63 -17.18
C GLY A 404 -25.56 -1.26 -17.90
N SER A 405 -26.22 -0.81 -19.00
CA SER A 405 -26.26 0.57 -19.55
C SER A 405 -27.70 0.91 -19.88
N ALA A 406 -28.23 1.85 -19.12
CA ALA A 406 -29.10 2.91 -19.60
C ALA A 406 -28.98 3.99 -18.52
N THR A 407 -28.50 5.16 -18.89
CA THR A 407 -28.41 6.34 -18.04
C THR A 407 -29.82 6.92 -17.81
N PRO A 408 -30.20 7.34 -16.59
CA PRO A 408 -31.35 8.20 -16.38
C PRO A 408 -30.86 9.64 -16.13
N TYR A 409 -30.64 10.42 -17.18
CA TYR A 409 -30.51 11.88 -17.04
C TYR A 409 -31.40 12.68 -18.00
N ALA A 410 -32.35 12.01 -18.66
CA ALA A 410 -33.32 12.64 -19.54
C ALA A 410 -34.76 12.30 -19.14
N ARG A 411 -35.15 12.53 -17.88
CA ARG A 411 -36.57 12.63 -17.48
C ARG A 411 -36.74 13.19 -16.07
N SER A 412 -36.47 14.49 -15.92
CA SER A 412 -37.09 15.29 -14.87
C SER A 412 -37.20 16.74 -15.34
N ALA A 413 -37.98 16.96 -16.39
CA ALA A 413 -38.53 18.28 -16.65
C ALA A 413 -40.03 18.19 -16.34
N PHE A 414 -40.43 18.90 -15.29
CA PHE A 414 -41.81 19.24 -15.02
C PHE A 414 -42.45 19.80 -16.30
N GLY A 415 -43.43 19.09 -16.84
CA GLY A 415 -44.17 19.52 -18.02
C GLY A 415 -45.58 18.99 -17.95
N VAL A 416 -46.53 19.89 -17.74
CA VAL A 416 -47.97 19.66 -17.80
C VAL A 416 -48.33 18.95 -19.12
N PRO A 417 -49.19 17.92 -19.14
CA PRO A 417 -49.50 17.22 -20.38
C PRO A 417 -50.35 18.10 -21.30
N ALA A 418 -49.88 18.30 -22.53
CA ALA A 418 -50.68 18.87 -23.61
C ALA A 418 -51.73 17.85 -24.11
N PRO A 419 -52.87 18.28 -24.67
CA PRO A 419 -53.97 17.39 -25.04
C PRO A 419 -53.59 16.48 -26.23
N ARG A 420 -53.98 15.20 -26.14
CA ARG A 420 -53.81 14.21 -27.22
C ARG A 420 -54.77 14.50 -28.38
N ALA A 421 -54.26 14.46 -29.61
CA ALA A 421 -55.09 14.38 -30.80
C ALA A 421 -55.60 12.93 -31.01
N PRO A 422 -56.80 12.71 -31.57
CA PRO A 422 -57.36 11.38 -31.75
C PRO A 422 -56.74 10.71 -32.99
N GLY A 423 -56.08 9.55 -32.80
CA GLY A 423 -55.52 8.75 -33.91
C GLY A 423 -54.26 7.93 -33.60
N ASP A 424 -53.69 8.01 -32.40
CA ASP A 424 -52.40 7.37 -32.05
C ASP A 424 -52.50 5.94 -31.47
N ASP A 425 -53.65 5.26 -31.63
CA ASP A 425 -53.88 3.96 -30.98
C ASP A 425 -53.14 2.77 -31.67
N ASP A 426 -52.58 2.95 -32.86
CA ASP A 426 -51.89 1.88 -33.60
C ASP A 426 -50.34 1.94 -33.54
N ALA A 427 -49.76 2.96 -32.90
CA ALA A 427 -48.31 3.14 -32.81
C ALA A 427 -47.65 2.53 -31.54
N ASP A 428 -48.44 2.01 -30.60
CA ASP A 428 -47.93 1.42 -29.34
C ASP A 428 -47.55 -0.08 -29.49
N ALA A 429 -47.76 -0.69 -30.66
CA ALA A 429 -47.44 -2.11 -30.92
C ALA A 429 -45.96 -2.41 -31.22
N ILE A 430 -45.09 -1.39 -31.34
CA ILE A 430 -43.65 -1.57 -31.63
C ILE A 430 -42.81 -0.83 -30.59
N ARG A 431 -43.07 -1.09 -29.31
CA ARG A 431 -42.05 -0.86 -28.26
C ARG A 431 -41.66 -2.21 -27.69
N PRO A 432 -40.41 -2.67 -27.83
CA PRO A 432 -39.98 -3.87 -27.13
C PRO A 432 -40.23 -3.63 -25.63
N PRO A 433 -40.81 -4.60 -24.90
CA PRO A 433 -41.07 -4.42 -23.48
C PRO A 433 -39.73 -4.10 -22.78
N ALA A 434 -39.70 -3.00 -22.04
CA ALA A 434 -38.50 -2.58 -21.31
C ALA A 434 -38.00 -3.77 -20.48
N LYS A 435 -36.82 -4.31 -20.82
CA LYS A 435 -36.19 -5.44 -20.11
C LYS A 435 -36.03 -5.03 -18.65
N LYS A 436 -36.81 -5.66 -17.77
CA LYS A 436 -36.81 -5.44 -16.32
C LYS A 436 -35.41 -5.80 -15.77
N ARG A 437 -34.61 -4.78 -15.43
CA ARG A 437 -33.33 -4.98 -14.74
C ARG A 437 -33.61 -5.67 -13.40
N ILE A 438 -32.72 -6.58 -13.00
CA ILE A 438 -32.80 -7.26 -11.70
C ILE A 438 -32.18 -6.33 -10.66
N ASP A 439 -32.91 -5.28 -10.27
CA ASP A 439 -32.40 -4.18 -9.42
C ASP A 439 -31.87 -4.66 -8.06
N TYR A 440 -32.45 -5.73 -7.51
CA TYR A 440 -32.00 -6.30 -6.24
C TYR A 440 -30.57 -6.87 -6.30
N LEU A 441 -30.13 -7.39 -7.46
CA LEU A 441 -28.79 -7.96 -7.60
C LEU A 441 -27.73 -6.86 -7.68
N ALA A 442 -28.07 -5.75 -8.34
CA ALA A 442 -27.26 -4.53 -8.31
C ALA A 442 -27.14 -3.98 -6.87
N GLY A 443 -28.26 -3.98 -6.13
CA GLY A 443 -28.27 -3.56 -4.73
C GLY A 443 -27.43 -4.44 -3.80
N LEU A 444 -27.39 -5.75 -4.05
CA LEU A 444 -26.53 -6.68 -3.28
C LEU A 444 -25.05 -6.34 -3.45
N VAL A 445 -24.60 -6.12 -4.68
CA VAL A 445 -23.19 -5.74 -4.96
C VAL A 445 -22.87 -4.38 -4.33
N ALA A 446 -23.81 -3.43 -4.38
CA ALA A 446 -23.66 -2.13 -3.73
C ALA A 446 -23.50 -2.26 -2.22
N LEU A 447 -24.33 -3.08 -1.57
CA LEU A 447 -24.22 -3.37 -0.14
C LEU A 447 -22.86 -3.99 0.21
N CYS A 448 -22.41 -5.02 -0.53
CA CYS A 448 -21.11 -5.63 -0.32
C CYS A 448 -19.97 -4.61 -0.43
N SER A 449 -20.03 -3.70 -1.40
CA SER A 449 -19.01 -2.67 -1.58
C SER A 449 -18.91 -1.72 -0.38
N VAL A 450 -20.05 -1.28 0.17
CA VAL A 450 -20.07 -0.43 1.37
C VAL A 450 -19.51 -1.17 2.57
N VAL A 451 -19.94 -2.42 2.80
CA VAL A 451 -19.46 -3.24 3.92
C VAL A 451 -17.94 -3.43 3.87
N VAL A 452 -17.36 -3.66 2.69
CA VAL A 452 -15.90 -3.75 2.52
C VAL A 452 -15.20 -2.43 2.87
N THR A 453 -15.75 -1.27 2.46
CA THR A 453 -15.15 0.02 2.85
C THR A 453 -15.19 0.24 4.37
N VAL A 454 -16.28 -0.17 5.04
CA VAL A 454 -16.40 -0.07 6.50
C VAL A 454 -15.37 -0.98 7.17
N MET A 455 -15.15 -2.18 6.65
CA MET A 455 -14.11 -3.09 7.15
C MET A 455 -12.72 -2.46 7.04
N HIS A 456 -12.34 -1.87 5.90
CA HIS A 456 -11.04 -1.19 5.77
C HIS A 456 -10.92 0.05 6.68
N PHE A 457 -12.01 0.78 6.86
CA PHE A 457 -12.05 1.89 7.82
C PHE A 457 -11.77 1.38 9.24
N CYS A 458 -12.44 0.31 9.69
CA CYS A 458 -12.20 -0.28 11.00
C CYS A 458 -10.78 -0.87 11.11
N LEU A 459 -10.26 -1.55 10.09
CA LEU A 459 -8.87 -2.04 10.12
C LEU A 459 -7.85 -0.91 10.25
N THR A 460 -8.13 0.27 9.69
CA THR A 460 -7.22 1.43 9.74
C THR A 460 -7.35 2.22 11.05
N PHE A 461 -8.58 2.52 11.48
CA PHE A 461 -8.86 3.46 12.57
C PHE A 461 -9.51 2.83 13.81
N ILE A 462 -10.03 1.61 13.78
CA ILE A 462 -10.64 0.97 14.97
C ILE A 462 -10.26 -0.52 14.97
N PRO A 463 -8.95 -0.83 15.11
CA PRO A 463 -8.45 -2.16 14.84
C PRO A 463 -9.01 -3.22 15.80
N ALA A 464 -9.22 -2.90 17.08
CA ALA A 464 -9.73 -3.85 18.06
C ALA A 464 -11.16 -4.33 17.77
N ALA A 465 -11.93 -3.61 16.95
CA ALA A 465 -13.25 -4.05 16.51
C ALA A 465 -13.18 -5.21 15.50
N VAL A 466 -12.03 -5.45 14.85
CA VAL A 466 -11.89 -6.47 13.79
C VAL A 466 -10.73 -7.44 14.05
N MET A 467 -9.57 -6.93 14.44
CA MET A 467 -8.36 -7.73 14.65
C MET A 467 -8.33 -8.35 16.06
N PRO A 468 -8.26 -9.69 16.16
CA PRO A 468 -8.08 -10.37 17.44
C PRO A 468 -6.73 -9.98 18.07
N GLY A 469 -6.70 -9.77 19.38
CA GLY A 469 -5.47 -9.45 20.13
C GLY A 469 -4.96 -8.01 19.98
N SER A 470 -5.59 -7.18 19.14
CA SER A 470 -5.29 -5.74 19.08
C SER A 470 -5.78 -5.04 20.35
N PRO A 471 -5.00 -4.11 20.92
CA PRO A 471 -5.40 -3.33 22.09
C PRO A 471 -6.59 -2.42 21.75
N ALA A 472 -7.52 -2.25 22.69
CA ALA A 472 -8.78 -1.54 22.48
C ALA A 472 -8.78 -0.18 23.18
N HIS A 473 -9.16 0.89 22.48
CA HIS A 473 -9.28 2.23 23.10
C HIS A 473 -10.48 2.28 24.05
N TYR A 474 -11.55 1.56 23.70
CA TYR A 474 -12.75 1.45 24.52
C TYR A 474 -13.24 0.01 24.61
N PRO A 475 -13.84 -0.41 25.75
CA PRO A 475 -14.47 -1.73 25.88
C PRO A 475 -15.57 -2.00 24.85
N SER A 476 -16.19 -0.95 24.29
CA SER A 476 -17.19 -1.07 23.22
C SER A 476 -16.63 -1.68 21.94
N GLU A 477 -15.33 -1.54 21.68
CA GLU A 477 -14.68 -2.13 20.50
C GLU A 477 -14.60 -3.65 20.62
N LEU A 478 -14.33 -4.16 21.83
CA LEU A 478 -14.37 -5.60 22.12
C LEU A 478 -15.80 -6.14 22.00
N TRP A 479 -16.80 -5.38 22.43
CA TRP A 479 -18.21 -5.73 22.19
C TRP A 479 -18.53 -5.78 20.69
N ALA A 480 -18.10 -4.78 19.92
CA ALA A 480 -18.29 -4.75 18.47
C ALA A 480 -17.58 -5.93 17.79
N ARG A 481 -16.38 -6.31 18.24
CA ARG A 481 -15.66 -7.49 17.74
C ARG A 481 -16.42 -8.79 17.99
N THR A 482 -17.03 -8.93 19.16
CA THR A 482 -17.76 -10.16 19.51
C THR A 482 -19.08 -10.26 18.78
N TYR A 483 -19.84 -9.16 18.64
CA TYR A 483 -21.23 -9.20 18.17
C TYR A 483 -21.48 -8.62 16.78
N ILE A 484 -20.69 -7.66 16.31
CA ILE A 484 -20.91 -6.99 15.02
C ILE A 484 -19.98 -7.53 13.95
N ALA A 485 -18.68 -7.65 14.28
CA ALA A 485 -17.66 -8.03 13.31
C ALA A 485 -17.90 -9.39 12.62
N PRO A 486 -18.36 -10.45 13.31
CA PRO A 486 -18.61 -11.74 12.66
C PRO A 486 -19.69 -11.68 11.57
N PHE A 487 -20.62 -10.72 11.67
CA PHE A 487 -21.71 -10.54 10.73
C PHE A 487 -21.39 -9.55 9.62
N VAL A 488 -20.83 -8.38 9.98
CA VAL A 488 -20.64 -7.26 9.06
C VAL A 488 -19.19 -7.12 8.63
N LEU A 489 -18.23 -7.16 9.57
CA LEU A 489 -16.81 -6.87 9.32
C LEU A 489 -16.00 -8.15 9.08
N ASN A 490 -16.50 -9.00 8.18
CA ASN A 490 -15.86 -10.27 7.85
C ASN A 490 -15.72 -10.44 6.33
N GLN A 491 -14.69 -11.16 5.93
CA GLN A 491 -14.35 -11.47 4.54
C GLN A 491 -15.44 -12.28 3.79
N MET A 492 -16.43 -12.85 4.49
CA MET A 492 -17.49 -13.67 3.88
C MET A 492 -18.28 -12.94 2.77
N TRP A 493 -18.38 -11.61 2.85
CA TRP A 493 -19.04 -10.78 1.85
C TRP A 493 -18.34 -10.79 0.48
N LEU A 494 -17.04 -11.09 0.42
CA LEU A 494 -16.32 -11.29 -0.86
C LEU A 494 -16.86 -12.53 -1.60
N GLY A 495 -17.23 -13.58 -0.87
CA GLY A 495 -17.83 -14.78 -1.47
C GLY A 495 -19.17 -14.48 -2.18
N VAL A 496 -19.99 -13.61 -1.58
CA VAL A 496 -21.25 -13.14 -2.18
C VAL A 496 -20.98 -12.32 -3.45
N PHE A 497 -19.93 -11.49 -3.44
CA PHE A 497 -19.51 -10.73 -4.62
C PHE A 497 -19.10 -11.66 -5.78
N PHE A 498 -18.24 -12.65 -5.53
CA PHE A 498 -17.79 -13.59 -6.55
C PHE A 498 -18.92 -14.45 -7.10
N THR A 499 -19.76 -15.02 -6.24
CA THR A 499 -20.96 -15.79 -6.64
C THR A 499 -21.91 -14.94 -7.51
N THR A 500 -22.21 -13.72 -7.10
CA THR A 500 -23.06 -12.78 -7.86
C THR A 500 -22.49 -12.48 -9.25
N SER A 501 -21.17 -12.28 -9.34
CA SER A 501 -20.52 -11.88 -10.60
C SER A 501 -20.68 -12.91 -11.73
N THR A 502 -20.79 -14.20 -11.39
CA THR A 502 -20.99 -15.28 -12.36
C THR A 502 -22.37 -15.23 -13.02
N ARG A 503 -23.41 -14.77 -12.29
CA ARG A 503 -24.77 -14.64 -12.85
C ARG A 503 -24.80 -13.71 -14.06
N PHE A 504 -24.14 -12.56 -13.95
CA PHE A 504 -24.07 -11.60 -15.04
C PHE A 504 -23.23 -12.14 -16.21
N LEU A 505 -22.19 -12.93 -15.92
CA LEU A 505 -21.26 -13.45 -16.91
C LEU A 505 -21.82 -14.59 -17.77
N THR A 506 -22.70 -15.44 -17.25
CA THR A 506 -23.15 -16.65 -17.99
C THR A 506 -24.62 -16.65 -18.37
N SER A 507 -25.46 -15.80 -17.75
CA SER A 507 -26.92 -15.81 -18.00
C SER A 507 -27.30 -15.63 -19.48
N ARG A 508 -26.59 -14.78 -20.23
CA ARG A 508 -26.87 -14.55 -21.66
C ARG A 508 -26.55 -15.78 -22.50
N TYR A 509 -25.35 -16.35 -22.34
CA TYR A 509 -24.95 -17.55 -23.08
C TYR A 509 -25.83 -18.76 -22.76
N LEU A 510 -26.24 -18.95 -21.50
CA LEU A 510 -27.15 -20.03 -21.14
C LEU A 510 -28.54 -19.85 -21.77
N LYS A 511 -29.01 -18.61 -21.99
CA LYS A 511 -30.28 -18.32 -22.67
C LYS A 511 -30.19 -18.48 -24.19
N GLU A 512 -29.21 -17.82 -24.81
CA GLU A 512 -29.13 -17.64 -26.26
C GLU A 512 -28.33 -18.75 -26.95
N GLY A 513 -27.23 -19.19 -26.33
CA GLY A 513 -26.34 -20.21 -26.91
C GLY A 513 -25.37 -19.74 -27.97
N GLU A 514 -25.33 -18.44 -28.25
CA GLU A 514 -24.41 -17.90 -29.24
C GLU A 514 -23.00 -17.74 -28.67
N LEU A 515 -22.01 -18.31 -29.37
CA LEU A 515 -20.60 -18.21 -29.02
C LEU A 515 -20.04 -16.79 -29.18
N SER A 516 -20.65 -15.97 -30.03
CA SER A 516 -20.32 -14.55 -30.23
C SER A 516 -20.32 -13.78 -28.91
N GLY A 517 -21.34 -14.01 -28.06
CA GLY A 517 -21.46 -13.38 -26.75
C GLY A 517 -20.39 -13.80 -25.75
N ILE A 518 -19.87 -15.04 -25.84
CA ILE A 518 -18.71 -15.46 -25.03
C ILE A 518 -17.44 -14.80 -25.55
N ALA A 519 -17.22 -14.79 -26.86
CA ALA A 519 -16.03 -14.17 -27.46
C ALA A 519 -15.94 -12.67 -27.14
N GLU A 520 -17.07 -11.96 -27.21
CA GLU A 520 -17.17 -10.55 -26.82
C GLU A 520 -16.80 -10.33 -25.35
N ARG A 521 -17.31 -11.19 -24.45
CA ARG A 521 -17.04 -11.09 -23.01
C ARG A 521 -15.59 -11.45 -22.67
N ALA A 522 -15.04 -12.48 -23.30
CA ALA A 522 -13.66 -12.91 -23.07
C ALA A 522 -12.65 -11.84 -23.49
N THR A 523 -12.85 -11.24 -24.67
CA THR A 523 -11.94 -10.21 -25.23
C THR A 523 -12.03 -8.87 -24.51
N ARG A 524 -13.24 -8.40 -24.17
CA ARG A 524 -13.43 -7.08 -23.54
C ARG A 524 -13.13 -7.05 -22.05
N ARG A 525 -13.24 -8.18 -21.34
CA ARG A 525 -13.21 -8.17 -19.86
C ARG A 525 -11.86 -7.78 -19.28
N THR A 526 -10.77 -8.38 -19.77
CA THR A 526 -9.41 -8.07 -19.32
C THR A 526 -9.08 -6.58 -19.47
N PRO A 527 -9.16 -5.97 -20.66
CA PRO A 527 -8.87 -4.55 -20.81
C PRO A 527 -9.85 -3.65 -20.05
N ARG A 528 -11.14 -4.02 -19.95
CA ARG A 528 -12.16 -3.23 -19.22
C ARG A 528 -11.84 -3.09 -17.74
N LEU A 529 -11.25 -4.13 -17.16
CA LEU A 529 -10.94 -4.20 -15.74
C LEU A 529 -9.53 -3.66 -15.46
N MET A 530 -8.55 -4.01 -16.30
CA MET A 530 -7.15 -3.66 -16.08
C MET A 530 -6.79 -2.22 -16.44
N ILE A 531 -7.35 -1.65 -17.51
CA ILE A 531 -6.99 -0.28 -17.93
C ILE A 531 -7.33 0.75 -16.85
N PRO A 532 -8.54 0.75 -16.26
CA PRO A 532 -8.83 1.69 -15.19
C PRO A 532 -8.01 1.43 -13.92
N VAL A 533 -7.75 0.17 -13.58
CA VAL A 533 -6.90 -0.19 -12.43
C VAL A 533 -5.48 0.34 -12.63
N ALA A 534 -4.87 0.09 -13.78
CA ALA A 534 -3.53 0.58 -14.10
C ALA A 534 -3.49 2.11 -14.11
N THR A 535 -4.48 2.77 -14.73
CA THR A 535 -4.53 4.23 -14.77
C THR A 535 -4.66 4.83 -13.37
N TRP A 536 -5.50 4.25 -12.51
CA TRP A 536 -5.68 4.74 -11.15
C TRP A 536 -4.47 4.43 -10.26
N ALA A 537 -3.86 3.25 -10.38
CA ALA A 537 -2.60 2.92 -9.72
C ALA A 537 -1.46 3.86 -10.13
N LEU A 538 -1.43 4.31 -11.39
CA LEU A 538 -0.50 5.34 -11.85
C LEU A 538 -0.77 6.71 -11.21
N VAL A 539 -2.03 7.09 -11.03
CA VAL A 539 -2.39 8.32 -10.30
C VAL A 539 -1.96 8.21 -8.84
N GLU A 540 -2.20 7.08 -8.19
CA GLU A 540 -1.74 6.84 -6.83
C GLU A 540 -0.21 6.88 -6.72
N TYR A 541 0.51 6.28 -7.68
CA TYR A 541 1.97 6.36 -7.73
C TYR A 541 2.47 7.82 -7.64
N PHE A 542 1.92 8.72 -8.45
CA PHE A 542 2.30 10.14 -8.39
C PHE A 542 1.88 10.82 -7.07
N LEU A 543 0.71 10.49 -6.52
CA LEU A 543 0.25 11.08 -5.26
C LEU A 543 1.10 10.63 -4.07
N ILE A 544 1.51 9.36 -4.04
CA ILE A 544 2.38 8.81 -3.01
C ILE A 544 3.78 9.44 -3.14
N ASP A 545 4.29 9.63 -4.36
CA ASP A 545 5.59 10.29 -4.60
C ASP A 545 5.60 11.77 -4.17
N ILE A 546 4.46 12.48 -4.32
CA ILE A 546 4.29 13.85 -3.80
C ILE A 546 4.19 13.88 -2.27
N GLY A 547 4.01 12.72 -1.62
CA GLY A 547 3.89 12.60 -0.16
C GLY A 547 2.47 12.76 0.37
N ALA A 548 1.43 12.51 -0.45
CA ALA A 548 0.04 12.58 -0.01
C ALA A 548 -0.29 11.63 1.15
N THR A 549 0.47 10.55 1.30
CA THR A 549 0.35 9.56 2.37
C THR A 549 1.38 9.74 3.49
N HIS A 550 2.10 10.86 3.56
CA HIS A 550 3.12 11.10 4.59
C HIS A 550 2.56 10.98 6.03
N TRP A 551 1.31 11.40 6.25
CA TRP A 551 0.66 11.31 7.56
C TRP A 551 0.31 9.86 7.96
N LEU A 552 0.34 8.91 7.02
CA LEU A 552 0.02 7.52 7.27
C LEU A 552 1.02 6.86 8.23
N GLU A 553 2.30 7.28 8.18
CA GLU A 553 3.37 6.81 9.07
C GLU A 553 3.11 7.13 10.54
N TYR A 554 2.22 8.07 10.85
CA TYR A 554 1.91 8.49 12.21
C TYR A 554 0.67 7.81 12.79
N VAL A 555 -0.17 7.22 11.93
CA VAL A 555 -1.43 6.58 12.31
C VAL A 555 -1.25 5.44 13.33
N PRO A 556 -0.24 4.54 13.20
CA PRO A 556 -0.07 3.42 14.13
C PRO A 556 0.07 3.85 15.60
N SER A 557 0.70 5.00 15.85
CA SER A 557 0.91 5.52 17.21
C SER A 557 -0.38 6.03 17.88
N VAL A 558 -1.40 6.36 17.08
CA VAL A 558 -2.69 6.90 17.54
C VAL A 558 -3.76 5.82 17.55
N THR A 559 -3.90 5.08 16.45
CA THR A 559 -4.96 4.07 16.27
C THR A 559 -4.52 2.68 16.67
N TRP A 560 -3.24 2.46 16.95
CA TRP A 560 -2.65 1.16 17.30
C TRP A 560 -2.78 0.09 16.20
N SER A 561 -3.07 0.52 14.97
CA SER A 561 -3.14 -0.34 13.79
C SER A 561 -1.90 -0.20 12.92
N THR A 562 -1.26 -1.33 12.64
CA THR A 562 -0.15 -1.44 11.66
C THR A 562 -0.62 -2.00 10.31
N TRP A 563 -1.94 -2.16 10.12
CA TRP A 563 -2.51 -2.57 8.83
C TRP A 563 -2.32 -1.54 7.71
N PRO A 564 -2.48 -0.22 7.92
CA PRO A 564 -2.27 0.75 6.86
C PRO A 564 -0.78 0.91 6.55
N TYR A 565 -0.37 0.47 5.37
CA TYR A 565 1.01 0.55 4.92
C TYR A 565 1.06 0.78 3.42
N VAL A 566 1.88 1.73 2.98
CA VAL A 566 2.13 1.97 1.56
C VAL A 566 3.56 2.43 1.35
N THR A 567 4.23 1.85 0.36
CA THR A 567 5.57 2.28 -0.07
C THR A 567 5.53 2.91 -1.43
N ARG A 568 6.56 3.73 -1.71
CA ARG A 568 6.82 4.25 -3.05
C ARG A 568 7.37 3.13 -3.93
N TYR A 569 7.02 3.17 -5.21
CA TYR A 569 7.68 2.31 -6.18
C TYR A 569 9.15 2.72 -6.32
N PRO A 570 10.12 1.79 -6.27
CA PRO A 570 11.53 2.14 -6.40
C PRO A 570 11.86 2.77 -7.77
N ASN A 571 11.17 2.31 -8.82
CA ASN A 571 11.25 2.85 -10.17
C ASN A 571 9.97 2.53 -10.96
N PHE A 572 9.80 3.15 -12.13
CA PHE A 572 8.65 2.91 -13.00
C PHE A 572 8.59 1.47 -13.55
N GLY A 573 9.74 0.77 -13.64
CA GLY A 573 9.79 -0.64 -14.03
C GLY A 573 9.09 -1.56 -13.03
N HIS A 574 9.25 -1.31 -11.73
CA HIS A 574 8.51 -2.02 -10.67
C HIS A 574 7.01 -1.77 -10.76
N TYR A 575 6.58 -0.56 -11.10
CA TYR A 575 5.17 -0.28 -11.38
C TYR A 575 4.65 -1.15 -12.54
N LEU A 576 5.36 -1.20 -13.67
CA LEU A 576 4.96 -2.01 -14.82
C LEU A 576 4.93 -3.51 -14.45
N SER A 577 5.96 -3.99 -13.75
CA SER A 577 6.04 -5.37 -13.26
C SER A 577 4.86 -5.72 -12.38
N ALA A 578 4.49 -4.86 -11.43
CA ALA A 578 3.41 -5.11 -10.50
C ALA A 578 2.03 -5.15 -11.22
N ILE A 579 1.81 -4.26 -12.20
CA ILE A 579 0.59 -4.27 -13.02
C ILE A 579 0.52 -5.53 -13.91
N LEU A 580 1.64 -5.95 -14.51
CA LEU A 580 1.71 -7.18 -15.31
C LEU A 580 1.48 -8.42 -14.45
N GLU A 581 2.09 -8.47 -13.26
CA GLU A 581 1.88 -9.52 -12.27
C GLU A 581 0.39 -9.66 -11.95
N LEU A 582 -0.33 -8.55 -11.71
CA LEU A 582 -1.77 -8.59 -11.40
C LEU A 582 -2.62 -9.28 -12.50
N VAL A 583 -2.17 -9.27 -13.76
CA VAL A 583 -2.86 -9.95 -14.88
C VAL A 583 -2.62 -11.46 -14.87
N TYR A 584 -1.39 -11.89 -14.52
CA TYR A 584 -0.93 -13.27 -14.69
C TYR A 584 -0.73 -14.05 -13.38
N LEU A 585 -0.90 -13.42 -12.22
CA LEU A 585 -0.67 -14.01 -10.91
C LEU A 585 -1.57 -15.22 -10.65
N ILE A 586 -1.01 -16.42 -10.58
CA ILE A 586 -1.74 -17.66 -10.28
C ILE A 586 -2.48 -17.50 -8.92
N PRO A 587 -3.76 -17.90 -8.81
CA PRO A 587 -4.58 -17.50 -7.67
C PRO A 587 -4.13 -18.16 -6.36
N ASN A 588 -4.39 -17.45 -5.25
CA ASN A 588 -3.88 -17.63 -3.87
C ASN A 588 -2.51 -17.02 -3.56
N ALA A 589 -2.04 -16.06 -4.35
CA ALA A 589 -0.92 -15.20 -4.00
C ALA A 589 -1.35 -13.73 -3.83
N VAL A 590 -0.56 -12.99 -3.07
CA VAL A 590 -0.72 -11.54 -2.90
C VAL A 590 0.19 -10.85 -3.92
N PRO A 591 -0.33 -10.05 -4.87
CA PRO A 591 0.49 -9.35 -5.85
C PRO A 591 1.30 -8.25 -5.17
N GLN A 592 2.48 -7.97 -5.71
CA GLN A 592 3.36 -6.90 -5.19
C GLN A 592 2.67 -5.53 -5.17
N VAL A 593 1.70 -5.29 -6.08
CA VAL A 593 0.91 -4.03 -6.12
C VAL A 593 0.29 -3.70 -4.77
N THR A 594 -0.06 -4.69 -3.95
CA THR A 594 -0.70 -4.45 -2.64
C THR A 594 0.17 -3.68 -1.64
N LEU A 595 1.50 -3.66 -1.83
CA LEU A 595 2.43 -2.87 -1.00
C LEU A 595 2.54 -1.42 -1.48
N TYR A 596 2.26 -1.17 -2.75
CA TYR A 596 2.45 0.13 -3.41
C TYR A 596 1.14 0.84 -3.76
N TYR A 597 0.02 0.28 -3.31
CA TYR A 597 -1.34 0.76 -3.58
C TYR A 597 -2.04 1.02 -2.26
N CYS A 598 -2.91 2.03 -2.20
CA CYS A 598 -3.53 2.46 -0.94
C CYS A 598 -4.61 1.50 -0.39
N THR A 599 -4.53 0.20 -0.66
CA THR A 599 -5.27 -0.90 0.00
C THR A 599 -4.60 -2.25 -0.25
N GLY A 600 -4.62 -3.16 0.74
CA GLY A 600 -4.10 -4.52 0.61
C GLY A 600 -5.02 -5.55 -0.10
N VAL A 601 -6.06 -5.11 -0.82
CA VAL A 601 -7.11 -6.01 -1.38
C VAL A 601 -7.14 -6.12 -2.89
N LEU A 602 -6.20 -5.49 -3.60
CA LEU A 602 -6.18 -5.51 -5.07
C LEU A 602 -6.01 -6.92 -5.66
N TRP A 603 -5.54 -7.90 -4.87
CA TRP A 603 -5.50 -9.32 -5.24
C TRP A 603 -6.86 -9.89 -5.70
N THR A 604 -7.98 -9.32 -5.25
CA THR A 604 -9.33 -9.77 -5.67
C THR A 604 -9.57 -9.57 -7.17
N ILE A 605 -8.86 -8.63 -7.81
CA ILE A 605 -8.90 -8.39 -9.27
C ILE A 605 -8.30 -9.58 -10.03
N ALA A 606 -7.15 -10.12 -9.60
CA ALA A 606 -6.54 -11.29 -10.20
C ALA A 606 -7.47 -12.51 -10.15
N VAL A 607 -8.07 -12.76 -8.97
CA VAL A 607 -9.09 -13.81 -8.77
C VAL A 607 -10.27 -13.58 -9.73
N GLN A 608 -10.82 -12.38 -9.78
CA GLN A 608 -11.97 -12.07 -10.62
C GLN A 608 -11.68 -12.17 -12.12
N LEU A 609 -10.44 -11.95 -12.55
CA LEU A 609 -10.01 -12.07 -13.94
C LEU A 609 -9.84 -13.53 -14.34
N GLN A 610 -9.08 -14.31 -13.58
CA GLN A 610 -8.74 -15.69 -13.96
C GLN A 610 -9.93 -16.63 -13.88
N PHE A 611 -10.69 -16.58 -12.78
CA PHE A 611 -11.88 -17.42 -12.65
C PHE A 611 -12.99 -17.01 -13.63
N SER A 612 -12.90 -15.83 -14.26
CA SER A 612 -13.81 -15.48 -15.35
C SER A 612 -13.61 -16.33 -16.61
N TRP A 613 -12.36 -16.63 -16.97
CA TRP A 613 -12.04 -17.52 -18.08
C TRP A 613 -12.50 -18.94 -17.76
N MET A 614 -12.25 -19.39 -16.52
CA MET A 614 -12.76 -20.67 -16.03
C MET A 614 -14.29 -20.77 -16.17
N VAL A 615 -15.04 -19.77 -15.70
CA VAL A 615 -16.51 -19.77 -15.75
C VAL A 615 -17.05 -19.69 -17.19
N LEU A 616 -16.41 -18.93 -18.08
CA LEU A 616 -16.80 -18.86 -19.48
C LEU A 616 -16.58 -20.21 -20.19
N MET A 617 -15.44 -20.87 -19.96
CA MET A 617 -15.20 -22.22 -20.48
C MET A 617 -16.16 -23.25 -19.87
N ALA A 618 -16.38 -23.18 -18.56
CA ALA A 618 -17.33 -24.04 -17.85
C ALA A 618 -18.74 -23.94 -18.43
N ALA A 619 -19.21 -22.73 -18.75
CA ALA A 619 -20.52 -22.51 -19.35
C ALA A 619 -20.67 -23.22 -20.70
N ILE A 620 -19.61 -23.27 -21.53
CA ILE A 620 -19.59 -24.02 -22.79
C ILE A 620 -19.76 -25.51 -22.51
N VAL A 621 -18.92 -26.08 -21.64
CA VAL A 621 -18.96 -27.52 -21.29
C VAL A 621 -20.32 -27.93 -20.73
N ILE A 622 -20.86 -27.15 -19.81
CA ILE A 622 -22.14 -27.43 -19.15
C ILE A 622 -23.31 -27.44 -20.15
N ARG A 623 -23.28 -26.55 -21.15
CA ARG A 623 -24.32 -26.50 -22.18
C ARG A 623 -24.33 -27.77 -23.03
N GLU A 624 -23.17 -28.36 -23.28
CA GLU A 624 -23.03 -29.63 -24.01
C GLU A 624 -23.51 -30.85 -23.19
N VAL A 625 -23.45 -30.79 -21.86
CA VAL A 625 -23.98 -31.85 -20.99
C VAL A 625 -25.50 -31.75 -20.90
N LYS A 626 -26.18 -32.47 -21.80
CA LYS A 626 -27.66 -32.50 -21.88
C LYS A 626 -28.34 -33.28 -20.74
N THR A 627 -27.64 -34.25 -20.15
CA THR A 627 -28.23 -35.12 -19.12
C THR A 627 -28.14 -34.47 -17.73
N PRO A 628 -29.27 -34.28 -17.02
CA PRO A 628 -29.31 -33.48 -15.79
C PRO A 628 -28.45 -34.08 -14.67
N TRP A 629 -28.52 -35.39 -14.44
CA TRP A 629 -27.71 -36.03 -13.40
C TRP A 629 -26.20 -35.86 -13.65
N LYS A 630 -25.72 -36.13 -14.88
CA LYS A 630 -24.30 -35.95 -15.22
C LYS A 630 -23.86 -34.49 -15.07
N ARG A 631 -24.73 -33.55 -15.44
CA ARG A 631 -24.49 -32.10 -15.30
C ARG A 631 -24.32 -31.70 -13.83
N PHE A 632 -25.23 -32.14 -12.94
CA PHE A 632 -25.12 -31.86 -11.50
C PHE A 632 -23.96 -32.60 -10.82
N SER A 633 -23.65 -33.84 -11.24
CA SER A 633 -22.46 -34.55 -10.79
C SER A 633 -21.17 -33.83 -11.19
N PHE A 634 -21.12 -33.24 -12.39
CA PHE A 634 -19.99 -32.45 -12.84
C PHE A 634 -19.81 -31.17 -11.99
N TYR A 635 -20.90 -30.45 -11.70
CA TYR A 635 -20.86 -29.32 -10.76
C TYR A 635 -20.33 -29.74 -9.39
N ALA A 636 -20.85 -30.83 -8.82
CA ALA A 636 -20.42 -31.33 -7.51
C ALA A 636 -18.93 -31.68 -7.50
N TYR A 637 -18.45 -32.38 -8.53
CA TYR A 637 -17.04 -32.70 -8.70
C TYR A 637 -16.16 -31.44 -8.74
N CYS A 638 -16.51 -30.46 -9.60
CA CYS A 638 -15.75 -29.22 -9.71
C CYS A 638 -15.73 -28.43 -8.39
N VAL A 639 -16.86 -28.33 -7.68
CA VAL A 639 -16.94 -27.62 -6.39
C VAL A 639 -16.06 -28.29 -5.33
N VAL A 640 -16.14 -29.63 -5.21
CA VAL A 640 -15.35 -30.38 -4.22
C VAL A 640 -13.85 -30.28 -4.51
N VAL A 641 -13.43 -30.43 -5.76
CA VAL A 641 -12.01 -30.30 -6.15
C VAL A 641 -11.50 -28.89 -5.90
N ASN A 642 -12.26 -27.85 -6.24
CA ASN A 642 -11.85 -26.46 -6.00
C ASN A 642 -11.79 -26.12 -4.51
N TRP A 643 -12.73 -26.64 -3.70
CA TRP A 643 -12.68 -26.52 -2.24
C TRP A 643 -11.45 -27.24 -1.68
N TYR A 644 -11.22 -28.50 -2.06
CA TYR A 644 -10.06 -29.27 -1.60
C TYR A 644 -8.74 -28.56 -1.94
N ALA A 645 -8.61 -28.01 -3.15
CA ALA A 645 -7.45 -27.23 -3.60
C ALA A 645 -7.36 -25.80 -3.03
N GLN A 646 -8.24 -25.40 -2.09
CA GLN A 646 -8.31 -24.05 -1.49
C GLN A 646 -8.45 -22.91 -2.50
N THR A 647 -9.16 -23.14 -3.60
CA THR A 647 -9.31 -22.12 -4.65
C THR A 647 -10.66 -21.41 -4.56
N TRP A 648 -10.69 -20.12 -4.91
CA TRP A 648 -11.93 -19.33 -4.98
C TRP A 648 -12.93 -19.87 -6.02
N GLY A 649 -12.51 -20.78 -6.91
CA GLY A 649 -13.35 -21.36 -7.95
C GLY A 649 -14.63 -22.03 -7.44
N ALA A 650 -14.64 -22.58 -6.23
CA ALA A 650 -15.83 -23.21 -5.65
C ALA A 650 -17.02 -22.23 -5.58
N TYR A 651 -16.76 -20.96 -5.24
CA TYR A 651 -17.76 -19.90 -5.19
C TYR A 651 -18.34 -19.61 -6.58
N LEU A 652 -17.46 -19.53 -7.59
CA LEU A 652 -17.88 -19.23 -8.95
C LEU A 652 -18.64 -20.39 -9.59
N TRP A 653 -18.24 -21.65 -9.34
CA TRP A 653 -18.98 -22.83 -9.79
C TRP A 653 -20.39 -22.91 -9.18
N LEU A 654 -20.54 -22.57 -7.90
CA LEU A 654 -21.86 -22.51 -7.26
C LEU A 654 -22.72 -21.37 -7.80
N GLY A 655 -22.12 -20.21 -8.09
CA GLY A 655 -22.82 -19.12 -8.77
C GLY A 655 -23.28 -19.50 -10.20
N LEU A 656 -22.45 -20.26 -10.93
CA LEU A 656 -22.81 -20.81 -12.25
C LEU A 656 -23.97 -21.80 -12.14
N LEU A 657 -23.91 -22.73 -11.17
CA LEU A 657 -24.99 -23.68 -10.86
C LEU A 657 -26.31 -22.96 -10.57
N LEU A 658 -26.30 -21.93 -9.72
CA LEU A 658 -27.51 -21.17 -9.39
C LEU A 658 -28.06 -20.40 -10.60
N THR A 659 -27.19 -19.93 -11.50
CA THR A 659 -27.59 -19.27 -12.76
C THR A 659 -28.25 -20.26 -13.70
N ASP A 660 -27.70 -21.46 -13.79
CA ASP A 660 -28.17 -22.52 -14.65
C ASP A 660 -29.52 -23.09 -14.21
N LEU A 661 -29.70 -23.28 -12.89
CA LEU A 661 -31.00 -23.64 -12.31
C LEU A 661 -32.10 -22.65 -12.67
N ASP A 662 -31.78 -21.35 -12.66
CA ASP A 662 -32.72 -20.27 -12.97
C ASP A 662 -33.07 -20.19 -14.46
N VAL A 663 -32.05 -20.27 -15.33
CA VAL A 663 -32.22 -20.12 -16.79
C VAL A 663 -32.77 -21.39 -17.43
N THR A 664 -32.11 -22.53 -17.22
CA THR A 664 -32.40 -23.79 -17.91
C THR A 664 -33.61 -24.49 -17.32
N TYR A 665 -33.68 -24.59 -15.99
CA TYR A 665 -34.71 -25.35 -15.29
C TYR A 665 -35.87 -24.50 -14.75
N LYS A 666 -35.74 -23.16 -14.77
CA LYS A 666 -36.75 -22.22 -14.26
C LYS A 666 -37.26 -22.62 -12.87
N TYR A 667 -36.34 -23.09 -12.01
CA TYR A 667 -36.65 -23.78 -10.76
C TYR A 667 -37.54 -22.96 -9.82
N ARG A 668 -37.48 -21.62 -9.89
CA ARG A 668 -38.34 -20.71 -9.11
C ARG A 668 -39.82 -20.99 -9.34
N LYS A 669 -40.26 -21.20 -10.59
CA LYS A 669 -41.68 -21.52 -10.89
C LYS A 669 -42.10 -22.84 -10.24
N TRP A 670 -41.21 -23.83 -10.27
CA TRP A 670 -41.43 -25.13 -9.64
C TRP A 670 -41.48 -25.05 -8.10
N LEU A 671 -40.68 -24.15 -7.52
CA LEU A 671 -40.60 -23.91 -6.08
C LEU A 671 -41.86 -23.21 -5.56
N PHE A 672 -42.30 -22.14 -6.24
CA PHE A 672 -43.50 -21.38 -5.86
C PHE A 672 -44.82 -22.13 -6.09
N ALA A 673 -44.83 -23.18 -6.93
CA ALA A 673 -46.01 -24.00 -7.15
C ALA A 673 -46.49 -24.78 -5.91
N LYS A 674 -45.57 -25.11 -4.98
CA LYS A 674 -45.91 -25.75 -3.69
C LYS A 674 -45.15 -25.06 -2.55
N PRO A 675 -45.68 -23.97 -1.99
CA PRO A 675 -44.94 -23.14 -1.06
C PRO A 675 -44.59 -23.89 0.25
N TRP A 676 -45.53 -24.64 0.82
CA TRP A 676 -45.33 -25.34 2.09
C TRP A 676 -44.32 -26.49 2.04
N THR A 677 -44.30 -27.26 0.94
CA THR A 677 -43.49 -28.49 0.85
C THR A 677 -42.17 -28.31 0.12
N ARG A 678 -41.96 -27.19 -0.61
CA ARG A 678 -40.75 -26.97 -1.42
C ARG A 678 -40.08 -25.63 -1.15
N TYR A 679 -40.85 -24.54 -1.13
CA TYR A 679 -40.32 -23.20 -0.95
C TYR A 679 -39.80 -22.97 0.47
N TYR A 680 -40.65 -23.13 1.49
CA TYR A 680 -40.24 -22.89 2.87
C TYR A 680 -39.13 -23.84 3.34
N PRO A 681 -39.15 -25.15 3.06
CA PRO A 681 -38.04 -26.04 3.43
C PRO A 681 -36.70 -25.63 2.81
N LEU A 682 -36.67 -25.25 1.53
CA LEU A 682 -35.45 -24.77 0.89
C LEU A 682 -34.99 -23.43 1.50
N LEU A 683 -35.91 -22.51 1.76
CA LEU A 683 -35.59 -21.23 2.38
C LEU A 683 -35.03 -21.41 3.81
N TRP A 684 -35.62 -22.29 4.61
CA TRP A 684 -35.11 -22.64 5.94
C TRP A 684 -33.73 -23.29 5.88
N LEU A 685 -33.46 -24.15 4.89
CA LEU A 685 -32.13 -24.71 4.66
C LEU A 685 -31.11 -23.60 4.32
N CYS A 686 -31.44 -22.68 3.42
CA CYS A 686 -30.55 -21.56 3.09
C CYS A 686 -30.31 -20.64 4.29
N MET A 687 -31.34 -20.36 5.09
CA MET A 687 -31.21 -19.61 6.34
C MET A 687 -30.31 -20.34 7.35
N ALA A 688 -30.46 -21.66 7.49
CA ALA A 688 -29.60 -22.47 8.35
C ALA A 688 -28.14 -22.40 7.90
N LEU A 689 -27.85 -22.47 6.60
CA LEU A 689 -26.49 -22.30 6.07
C LEU A 689 -25.89 -20.93 6.39
N VAL A 690 -26.68 -19.85 6.29
CA VAL A 690 -26.24 -18.50 6.67
C VAL A 690 -25.98 -18.41 8.18
N VAL A 691 -26.87 -18.97 9.00
CA VAL A 691 -26.69 -19.01 10.46
C VAL A 691 -25.44 -19.80 10.82
N ILE A 692 -25.21 -20.97 10.22
CA ILE A 692 -24.00 -21.78 10.41
C ILE A 692 -22.74 -20.99 10.02
N GLY A 693 -22.78 -20.26 8.89
CA GLY A 693 -21.67 -19.40 8.46
C GLY A 693 -21.34 -18.33 9.51
N PHE A 694 -22.35 -17.65 10.06
CA PHE A 694 -22.15 -16.66 11.11
C PHE A 694 -21.70 -17.27 12.44
N THR A 695 -22.37 -18.31 12.92
CA THR A 695 -22.05 -18.93 14.21
C THR A 695 -20.65 -19.53 14.20
N ALA A 696 -20.20 -20.12 13.08
CA ALA A 696 -18.85 -20.63 12.95
C ALA A 696 -17.75 -19.54 13.04
N ASN A 697 -18.09 -18.29 12.71
CA ASN A 697 -17.18 -17.15 12.89
C ASN A 697 -17.31 -16.48 14.26
N MET A 698 -18.47 -16.60 14.92
CA MET A 698 -18.65 -16.14 16.30
C MET A 698 -17.99 -17.08 17.31
N LEU A 699 -18.11 -18.40 17.12
CA LEU A 699 -17.71 -19.41 18.09
C LEU A 699 -16.24 -19.26 18.57
N PRO A 700 -15.26 -18.96 17.70
CA PRO A 700 -13.88 -18.74 18.14
C PRO A 700 -13.69 -17.55 19.10
N GLN A 701 -14.60 -16.56 19.09
CA GLN A 701 -14.58 -15.43 20.03
C GLN A 701 -15.03 -15.85 21.45
N TRP A 702 -15.87 -16.88 21.55
CA TRP A 702 -16.42 -17.37 22.82
C TRP A 702 -15.65 -18.59 23.36
N ILE A 703 -15.13 -19.42 22.46
CA ILE A 703 -14.41 -20.66 22.77
C ILE A 703 -13.08 -20.63 22.01
N PRO A 704 -12.00 -20.07 22.62
CA PRO A 704 -10.71 -19.90 21.94
C PRO A 704 -10.07 -21.22 21.49
N GLN A 705 -10.41 -22.32 22.18
CA GLN A 705 -9.87 -23.66 21.92
C GLN A 705 -10.40 -24.29 20.63
N PHE A 706 -11.53 -23.82 20.10
CA PHE A 706 -12.16 -24.41 18.93
C PHE A 706 -12.32 -23.38 17.82
N ASN A 707 -11.50 -23.50 16.78
CA ASN A 707 -11.57 -22.66 15.59
C ASN A 707 -11.79 -23.50 14.34
N PHE A 708 -13.02 -23.43 13.80
CA PHE A 708 -13.40 -24.17 12.61
C PHE A 708 -12.49 -23.89 11.41
N SER A 709 -12.06 -22.64 11.23
CA SER A 709 -11.20 -22.26 10.10
C SER A 709 -9.80 -22.87 10.19
N ILE A 710 -9.25 -23.08 11.39
CA ILE A 710 -7.95 -23.76 11.58
C ILE A 710 -8.07 -25.25 11.26
N ILE A 711 -9.14 -25.87 11.78
CA ILE A 711 -9.41 -27.30 11.55
C ILE A 711 -9.62 -27.57 10.06
N GLU A 712 -10.44 -26.74 9.40
CA GLU A 712 -10.65 -26.81 7.94
C GLU A 712 -9.31 -26.65 7.21
N TYR A 713 -8.54 -25.61 7.53
CA TYR A 713 -7.26 -25.32 6.89
C TYR A 713 -6.30 -26.52 6.94
N GLY A 714 -6.28 -27.24 8.06
CA GLY A 714 -5.44 -28.42 8.24
C GLY A 714 -5.73 -29.62 7.32
N PHE A 715 -6.95 -29.73 6.77
CA PHE A 715 -7.32 -30.83 5.86
C PHE A 715 -6.86 -30.62 4.42
N HIS A 716 -6.51 -29.40 4.04
CA HIS A 716 -6.15 -29.07 2.67
C HIS A 716 -4.69 -29.43 2.37
N PRO A 717 -4.36 -29.70 1.09
CA PRO A 717 -3.01 -30.08 0.70
C PRO A 717 -2.07 -28.86 0.68
N ASP A 718 -0.85 -29.01 1.18
CA ASP A 718 0.24 -28.06 1.00
C ASP A 718 0.93 -28.33 -0.35
N LEU A 719 0.96 -27.33 -1.23
CA LEU A 719 1.45 -27.49 -2.61
C LEU A 719 2.91 -28.00 -2.71
N PRO A 720 3.88 -27.51 -1.92
CA PRO A 720 5.27 -27.96 -2.03
C PRO A 720 5.51 -29.37 -1.47
N THR A 721 4.82 -29.75 -0.40
CA THR A 721 5.07 -31.02 0.31
C THR A 721 4.12 -32.14 -0.09
N GLY A 722 2.94 -31.81 -0.61
CA GLY A 722 1.88 -32.76 -0.96
C GLY A 722 1.16 -33.39 0.25
N LEU A 723 1.55 -33.02 1.48
CA LEU A 723 0.94 -33.46 2.73
C LEU A 723 -0.25 -32.56 3.11
N ALA A 724 -1.07 -33.01 4.06
CA ALA A 724 -2.10 -32.16 4.64
C ALA A 724 -1.43 -31.02 5.45
N LEU A 725 -1.91 -29.79 5.28
CA LEU A 725 -1.33 -28.59 5.91
C LEU A 725 -1.16 -28.72 7.43
N GLY A 726 -2.07 -29.42 8.11
CA GLY A 726 -1.99 -29.65 9.55
C GLY A 726 -0.80 -30.50 10.01
N GLN A 727 -0.09 -31.16 9.08
CA GLN A 727 1.11 -31.97 9.34
C GLN A 727 2.42 -31.23 8.99
N THR A 728 2.32 -29.98 8.54
CA THR A 728 3.47 -29.17 8.10
C THR A 728 3.74 -28.02 9.07
N GLU A 729 4.92 -27.41 8.98
CA GLU A 729 5.28 -26.20 9.73
C GLU A 729 4.36 -25.00 9.43
N ARG A 730 3.58 -25.05 8.34
CA ARG A 730 2.61 -24.03 7.93
C ARG A 730 1.22 -24.22 8.52
N ALA A 731 1.06 -25.17 9.46
CA ALA A 731 -0.18 -25.34 10.19
C ALA A 731 -0.53 -24.06 10.97
N GLY A 732 -1.80 -23.65 10.95
CA GLY A 732 -2.22 -22.43 11.63
C GLY A 732 -3.52 -21.85 11.10
N TYR A 733 -3.74 -20.56 11.36
CA TYR A 733 -4.90 -19.83 10.83
C TYR A 733 -4.69 -19.49 9.35
N PRO A 734 -5.69 -19.69 8.47
CA PRO A 734 -5.55 -19.42 7.04
C PRO A 734 -5.23 -17.95 6.77
N PRO A 735 -4.35 -17.64 5.79
CA PRO A 735 -4.13 -16.28 5.32
C PRO A 735 -5.42 -15.62 4.82
N TYR A 736 -5.51 -14.29 4.93
CA TYR A 736 -6.72 -13.52 4.62
C TYR A 736 -7.16 -13.55 3.14
N TYR A 737 -6.34 -14.06 2.22
CA TYR A 737 -6.68 -14.20 0.80
C TYR A 737 -7.12 -15.64 0.44
N VAL A 738 -7.17 -16.56 1.41
CA VAL A 738 -7.58 -17.95 1.21
C VAL A 738 -9.09 -18.09 1.45
N PRO A 739 -9.83 -18.83 0.59
CA PRO A 739 -11.25 -19.10 0.78
C PRO A 739 -11.52 -20.03 1.97
N ARG A 740 -12.68 -19.85 2.62
CA ARG A 740 -13.14 -20.66 3.76
C ARG A 740 -14.47 -21.35 3.48
N LEU A 741 -14.73 -22.54 4.02
CA LEU A 741 -16.01 -23.25 3.85
C LEU A 741 -17.16 -22.50 4.54
N THR A 742 -16.89 -21.84 5.67
CA THR A 742 -17.89 -21.00 6.35
C THR A 742 -18.36 -19.85 5.47
N ALA A 743 -17.42 -19.21 4.77
CA ALA A 743 -17.70 -18.17 3.78
C ALA A 743 -18.43 -18.74 2.55
N LEU A 744 -18.17 -19.98 2.16
CA LEU A 744 -18.86 -20.65 1.05
C LEU A 744 -20.34 -20.91 1.38
N PHE A 745 -20.64 -21.47 2.57
CA PHE A 745 -22.02 -21.68 3.03
C PHE A 745 -22.79 -20.38 3.15
N PHE A 746 -22.14 -19.35 3.73
CA PHE A 746 -22.71 -18.01 3.80
C PHE A 746 -23.01 -17.45 2.41
N ALA A 747 -22.04 -17.49 1.49
CA ALA A 747 -22.18 -16.90 0.17
C ALA A 747 -23.32 -17.54 -0.64
N VAL A 748 -23.40 -18.87 -0.66
CA VAL A 748 -24.44 -19.61 -1.39
C VAL A 748 -25.80 -19.43 -0.72
N GLY A 749 -25.86 -19.53 0.61
CA GLY A 749 -27.09 -19.34 1.37
C GLY A 749 -27.67 -17.94 1.17
N MET A 750 -26.83 -16.90 1.30
CA MET A 750 -27.22 -15.50 1.12
C MET A 750 -27.65 -15.23 -0.33
N GLN A 751 -26.90 -15.72 -1.31
CA GLN A 751 -27.26 -15.57 -2.72
C GLN A 751 -28.64 -16.20 -3.03
N ALA A 752 -28.89 -17.40 -2.50
CA ALA A 752 -30.18 -18.08 -2.66
C ALA A 752 -31.32 -17.33 -1.95
N ILE A 753 -31.10 -16.82 -0.74
CA ILE A 753 -32.09 -16.02 0.00
C ILE A 753 -32.47 -14.76 -0.77
N VAL A 754 -31.48 -14.01 -1.28
CA VAL A 754 -31.70 -12.80 -2.09
C VAL A 754 -32.59 -13.09 -3.29
N GLU A 755 -32.44 -14.26 -3.91
CA GLU A 755 -33.17 -14.64 -5.10
C GLU A 755 -34.55 -15.26 -4.86
N LEU A 756 -34.76 -15.83 -3.67
CA LEU A 756 -36.00 -16.52 -3.32
C LEU A 756 -36.94 -15.68 -2.45
N ASN A 757 -36.43 -14.71 -1.69
CA ASN A 757 -37.20 -13.91 -0.75
C ASN A 757 -37.61 -12.55 -1.34
N PRO A 758 -38.91 -12.33 -1.66
CA PRO A 758 -39.38 -11.06 -2.23
C PRO A 758 -39.17 -9.85 -1.32
N THR A 759 -39.22 -10.04 0.00
CA THR A 759 -38.98 -8.97 0.97
C THR A 759 -37.55 -8.48 0.91
N PHE A 760 -36.60 -9.43 0.82
CA PHE A 760 -35.18 -9.11 0.70
C PHE A 760 -34.87 -8.43 -0.65
N GLN A 761 -35.54 -8.86 -1.72
CA GLN A 761 -35.46 -8.19 -3.03
C GLN A 761 -35.95 -6.75 -2.98
N LYS A 762 -37.06 -6.50 -2.28
CA LYS A 762 -37.60 -5.13 -2.10
C LYS A 762 -36.62 -4.25 -1.33
N PHE A 763 -35.97 -4.79 -0.28
CA PHE A 763 -34.95 -4.09 0.48
C PHE A 763 -33.73 -3.73 -0.38
N LEU A 764 -33.19 -4.69 -1.14
CA LEU A 764 -32.02 -4.45 -1.99
C LEU A 764 -32.34 -3.59 -3.23
N SER A 765 -33.59 -3.56 -3.68
CA SER A 765 -34.04 -2.67 -4.76
C SER A 765 -34.29 -1.23 -4.28
N PHE A 766 -33.86 -0.88 -3.07
CA PHE A 766 -34.00 0.46 -2.54
C PHE A 766 -33.19 1.48 -3.37
N ARG A 767 -33.79 2.66 -3.58
CA ARG A 767 -33.31 3.67 -4.54
C ARG A 767 -31.83 4.05 -4.34
N TYR A 768 -31.37 4.14 -3.10
CA TYR A 768 -29.99 4.54 -2.80
C TYR A 768 -28.96 3.47 -3.21
N PHE A 769 -29.26 2.18 -3.02
CA PHE A 769 -28.35 1.11 -3.46
C PHE A 769 -28.25 1.05 -4.99
N VAL A 770 -29.37 1.24 -5.69
CA VAL A 770 -29.38 1.28 -7.15
C VAL A 770 -28.63 2.52 -7.68
N MET A 771 -28.72 3.65 -6.98
CA MET A 771 -27.96 4.87 -7.31
C MET A 771 -26.45 4.70 -7.09
N LEU A 772 -26.03 3.93 -6.08
CA LEU A 772 -24.62 3.67 -5.80
C LEU A 772 -24.00 2.70 -6.82
N PHE A 773 -24.80 1.84 -7.43
CA PHE A 773 -24.32 0.74 -8.30
C PHE A 773 -23.32 1.16 -9.40
N PRO A 774 -23.53 2.24 -10.17
CA PRO A 774 -22.55 2.69 -11.18
C PRO A 774 -21.20 3.06 -10.59
N HIS A 775 -21.17 3.49 -9.33
CA HIS A 775 -19.99 4.00 -8.64
C HIS A 775 -19.21 2.93 -7.88
N ILE A 776 -19.68 1.69 -7.81
CA ILE A 776 -19.07 0.62 -6.99
C ILE A 776 -17.59 0.42 -7.32
N PHE A 777 -17.26 0.36 -8.62
CA PHE A 777 -15.88 0.13 -9.04
C PHE A 777 -14.97 1.33 -8.73
N THR A 778 -15.51 2.55 -8.79
CA THR A 778 -14.79 3.76 -8.35
C THR A 778 -14.58 3.76 -6.84
N ILE A 779 -15.61 3.44 -6.06
CA ILE A 779 -15.51 3.33 -4.60
C ILE A 779 -14.42 2.33 -4.23
N TYR A 780 -14.41 1.17 -4.89
CA TYR A 780 -13.40 0.14 -4.70
C TYR A 780 -11.97 0.65 -4.94
N LEU A 781 -11.72 1.47 -5.96
CA LEU A 781 -10.37 1.99 -6.22
C LEU A 781 -9.98 3.19 -5.36
N VAL A 782 -10.93 4.08 -5.03
CA VAL A 782 -10.61 5.39 -4.44
C VAL A 782 -10.64 5.41 -2.91
N HIS A 783 -11.44 4.56 -2.26
CA HIS A 783 -11.68 4.64 -0.81
C HIS A 783 -10.39 4.57 0.03
N GLY A 784 -9.47 3.68 -0.35
CA GLY A 784 -8.19 3.51 0.33
C GLY A 784 -7.34 4.77 0.34
N LEU A 785 -7.16 5.39 -0.83
CA LEU A 785 -6.45 6.65 -0.98
C LEU A 785 -7.06 7.75 -0.08
N VAL A 786 -8.38 7.89 -0.04
CA VAL A 786 -9.05 8.90 0.80
C VAL A 786 -8.79 8.63 2.29
N PHE A 787 -8.90 7.38 2.73
CA PHE A 787 -8.67 7.02 4.14
C PHE A 787 -7.21 7.22 4.54
N TRP A 788 -6.27 6.80 3.70
CA TRP A 788 -4.84 6.81 4.01
C TRP A 788 -4.13 8.14 3.74
N SER A 789 -4.78 9.08 3.05
CA SER A 789 -4.30 10.47 2.92
C SER A 789 -5.04 11.40 3.88
N TRP A 790 -6.25 11.85 3.51
CA TRP A 790 -7.06 12.78 4.30
C TRP A 790 -7.40 12.22 5.68
N GLY A 791 -7.82 10.95 5.77
CA GLY A 791 -8.19 10.34 7.04
C GLY A 791 -7.01 10.23 8.02
N ALA A 792 -5.83 9.86 7.52
CA ALA A 792 -4.60 9.81 8.29
C ALA A 792 -4.14 11.19 8.79
N TRP A 793 -4.26 12.22 7.97
CA TRP A 793 -3.99 13.60 8.40
C TRP A 793 -4.98 14.08 9.46
N LEU A 794 -6.28 13.86 9.27
CA LEU A 794 -7.29 14.38 10.18
C LEU A 794 -7.26 13.68 11.55
N ILE A 795 -7.04 12.36 11.59
CA ILE A 795 -6.96 11.62 12.86
C ILE A 795 -5.76 12.08 13.69
N THR A 796 -4.60 12.29 13.07
CA THR A 796 -3.37 12.73 13.74
C THR A 796 -3.47 14.18 14.18
N PHE A 797 -4.03 15.04 13.33
CA PHE A 797 -4.28 16.45 13.65
C PHE A 797 -5.19 16.62 14.86
N LEU A 798 -6.34 15.95 14.88
CA LEU A 798 -7.29 16.03 16.00
C LEU A 798 -6.75 15.39 17.28
N ALA A 799 -5.97 14.31 17.17
CA ALA A 799 -5.29 13.69 18.32
C ALA A 799 -4.27 14.66 18.95
N ALA A 800 -3.51 15.39 18.14
CA ALA A 800 -2.56 16.39 18.61
C ALA A 800 -3.22 17.57 19.33
N HIS A 801 -4.50 17.85 19.06
CA HIS A 801 -5.29 18.88 19.74
C HIS A 801 -6.08 18.35 20.95
N GLY A 802 -5.84 17.09 21.37
CA GLY A 802 -6.46 16.50 22.55
C GLY A 802 -7.93 16.10 22.37
N ALA A 803 -8.41 15.91 21.14
CA ALA A 803 -9.77 15.42 20.91
C ALA A 803 -9.93 13.97 21.39
N PRO A 804 -11.04 13.60 22.05
CA PRO A 804 -11.26 12.23 22.48
C PRO A 804 -11.39 11.29 21.28
N TYR A 805 -10.87 10.07 21.43
CA TYR A 805 -10.69 9.15 20.31
C TYR A 805 -11.99 8.80 19.55
N TRP A 806 -13.11 8.66 20.27
CA TRP A 806 -14.42 8.39 19.65
C TRP A 806 -14.88 9.54 18.73
N ALA A 807 -14.68 10.79 19.15
CA ALA A 807 -15.09 11.96 18.38
C ALA A 807 -14.18 12.16 17.17
N ASN A 808 -12.88 11.91 17.37
CA ASN A 808 -11.88 11.91 16.31
C ASN A 808 -12.23 10.88 15.22
N SER A 809 -12.46 9.62 15.61
CA SER A 809 -12.84 8.53 14.70
C SER A 809 -14.14 8.83 13.95
N LEU A 810 -15.15 9.40 14.62
CA LEU A 810 -16.41 9.78 13.98
C LEU A 810 -16.22 10.91 12.97
N ALA A 811 -15.46 11.96 13.30
CA ALA A 811 -15.17 13.07 12.40
C ALA A 811 -14.39 12.60 11.15
N VAL A 812 -13.43 11.70 11.34
CA VAL A 812 -12.67 11.07 10.25
C VAL A 812 -13.58 10.22 9.36
N GLY A 813 -14.48 9.42 9.94
CA GLY A 813 -15.46 8.65 9.19
C GLY A 813 -16.38 9.54 8.35
N LEU A 814 -17.04 10.52 8.97
CA LEU A 814 -17.98 11.42 8.28
C LEU A 814 -17.31 12.22 7.16
N SER A 815 -16.13 12.81 7.43
CA SER A 815 -15.41 13.61 6.45
C SER A 815 -14.85 12.75 5.30
N SER A 816 -14.34 11.56 5.60
CA SER A 816 -13.81 10.65 4.57
C SER A 816 -14.91 10.13 3.64
N TYR A 817 -16.06 9.72 4.20
CA TYR A 817 -17.20 9.31 3.37
C TYR A 817 -17.82 10.48 2.59
N PHE A 818 -17.80 11.69 3.15
CA PHE A 818 -18.22 12.90 2.44
C PHE A 818 -17.29 13.20 1.24
N LEU A 819 -15.98 13.17 1.44
CA LEU A 819 -14.99 13.35 0.36
C LEU A 819 -15.06 12.25 -0.68
N LEU A 820 -15.23 11.00 -0.25
CA LEU A 820 -15.47 9.88 -1.16
C LEU A 820 -16.72 10.12 -2.00
N GLY A 821 -17.83 10.53 -1.38
CA GLY A 821 -19.08 10.86 -2.08
C GLY A 821 -18.93 12.03 -3.06
N CYS A 822 -18.16 13.06 -2.71
CA CYS A 822 -17.88 14.21 -3.57
C CYS A 822 -16.97 13.86 -4.75
N SER A 823 -16.11 12.84 -4.63
CA SER A 823 -15.22 12.41 -5.73
C SER A 823 -15.91 11.52 -6.76
N LEU A 824 -16.98 10.78 -6.39
CA LEU A 824 -17.67 9.86 -7.31
C LEU A 824 -18.15 10.51 -8.62
N PRO A 825 -18.80 11.70 -8.63
CA PRO A 825 -19.27 12.32 -9.87
C PRO A 825 -18.15 12.72 -10.83
N ILE A 826 -16.93 12.89 -10.32
CA ILE A 826 -15.76 13.31 -11.10
C ILE A 826 -14.99 12.08 -11.60
N VAL A 827 -14.71 11.14 -10.70
CA VAL A 827 -13.83 10.00 -10.99
C VAL A 827 -14.57 8.88 -11.74
N THR A 828 -15.85 8.64 -11.44
CA THR A 828 -16.60 7.56 -12.11
C THR A 828 -16.69 7.73 -13.63
N PRO A 829 -17.01 8.91 -14.19
CA PRO A 829 -17.01 9.10 -15.64
C PRO A 829 -15.65 8.85 -16.30
N ILE A 830 -14.55 9.15 -15.60
CA ILE A 830 -13.18 8.92 -16.12
C ILE A 830 -12.91 7.42 -16.20
N ILE A 831 -13.16 6.70 -15.10
CA ILE A 831 -13.01 5.25 -15.02
C ILE A 831 -13.90 4.55 -16.05
N GLU A 832 -15.15 4.99 -16.20
CA GLU A 832 -16.08 4.45 -17.18
C GLU A 832 -15.64 4.70 -18.62
N LEU A 833 -15.15 5.91 -18.93
CA LEU A 833 -14.65 6.26 -20.26
C LEU A 833 -13.47 5.36 -20.65
N LEU A 834 -12.50 5.23 -19.76
CA LEU A 834 -11.31 4.39 -19.95
C LEU A 834 -11.69 2.91 -20.11
N GLY A 835 -12.62 2.41 -19.28
CA GLY A 835 -13.03 1.01 -19.30
C GLY A 835 -13.91 0.65 -20.50
N VAL A 836 -14.84 1.52 -20.92
CA VAL A 836 -15.87 1.18 -21.92
C VAL A 836 -15.45 1.54 -23.33
N GLU A 837 -14.89 2.73 -23.55
CA GLU A 837 -14.67 3.22 -24.92
C GLU A 837 -13.50 2.50 -25.59
N ILE A 838 -12.41 2.32 -24.84
CA ILE A 838 -11.24 1.59 -25.32
C ILE A 838 -11.61 0.13 -25.62
N THR A 839 -12.46 -0.49 -24.81
CA THR A 839 -12.84 -1.90 -25.03
C THR A 839 -13.80 -2.13 -26.18
N LYS A 840 -14.65 -1.14 -26.51
CA LYS A 840 -15.39 -1.17 -27.77
C LYS A 840 -14.44 -1.16 -28.97
N GLN A 841 -13.39 -0.34 -28.93
CA GLN A 841 -12.39 -0.28 -30.00
C GLN A 841 -11.62 -1.59 -30.12
N VAL A 842 -11.20 -2.19 -28.99
CA VAL A 842 -10.55 -3.52 -28.97
C VAL A 842 -11.43 -4.59 -29.62
N TRP A 843 -12.74 -4.58 -29.31
CA TRP A 843 -13.67 -5.51 -29.96
C TRP A 843 -13.90 -5.21 -31.43
N HIS A 844 -14.04 -3.95 -31.81
CA HIS A 844 -14.15 -3.55 -33.22
C HIS A 844 -12.94 -4.04 -34.01
N PHE A 845 -11.74 -3.88 -33.46
CA PHE A 845 -10.51 -4.38 -34.06
C PHE A 845 -10.48 -5.91 -34.17
N ALA A 846 -10.99 -6.62 -33.15
CA ALA A 846 -11.01 -8.08 -33.14
C ALA A 846 -12.08 -8.69 -34.06
N HIS A 847 -13.20 -8.00 -34.28
CA HIS A 847 -14.36 -8.53 -34.99
C HIS A 847 -14.48 -8.04 -36.44
N ASN A 848 -14.10 -6.79 -36.72
CA ASN A 848 -14.16 -6.23 -38.06
C ASN A 848 -12.81 -6.40 -38.76
N LYS A 849 -12.83 -6.72 -40.06
CA LYS A 849 -11.59 -6.65 -40.87
C LYS A 849 -11.05 -5.22 -40.84
N PRO A 850 -9.75 -5.00 -40.59
CA PRO A 850 -9.17 -3.67 -40.61
C PRO A 850 -9.43 -3.06 -41.99
N GLU A 851 -9.81 -1.79 -42.03
CA GLU A 851 -9.93 -1.08 -43.31
C GLU A 851 -8.61 -1.22 -44.07
N PRO A 852 -8.65 -1.51 -45.38
CA PRO A 852 -7.44 -1.61 -46.18
C PRO A 852 -6.62 -0.33 -45.95
N ARG A 853 -5.36 -0.50 -45.51
CA ARG A 853 -4.46 0.63 -45.23
C ARG A 853 -4.52 1.57 -46.43
N ARG A 854 -4.96 2.81 -46.19
CA ARG A 854 -4.93 3.83 -47.25
C ARG A 854 -3.48 3.94 -47.71
N LYS A 855 -3.24 3.80 -49.01
CA LYS A 855 -1.91 4.02 -49.58
C LYS A 855 -1.45 5.41 -49.15
N THR A 856 -0.17 5.58 -48.87
CA THR A 856 0.45 6.86 -48.48
C THR A 856 0.17 8.00 -49.48
N ILE A 857 -0.31 7.66 -50.67
CA ILE A 857 -0.60 8.55 -51.79
C ILE A 857 -2.06 9.07 -51.77
N PHE A 858 -2.95 8.57 -50.88
CA PHE A 858 -4.34 9.05 -50.82
C PHE A 858 -4.39 10.57 -50.47
N PRO A 859 -5.11 11.42 -51.23
CA PRO A 859 -6.18 11.11 -52.19
C PRO A 859 -5.76 11.04 -53.67
N TYR A 860 -4.47 11.06 -53.98
CA TYR A 860 -3.96 11.04 -55.36
C TYR A 860 -4.02 9.62 -55.94
N ARG A 861 -4.31 9.50 -57.25
CA ARG A 861 -4.26 8.22 -57.98
C ARG A 861 -2.80 7.77 -58.09
N ASP A 862 -2.54 6.47 -58.06
CA ASP A 862 -1.17 5.92 -58.19
C ASP A 862 -0.46 6.44 -59.47
N ASP A 863 -1.27 6.79 -60.47
CA ASP A 863 -0.91 7.33 -61.79
C ASP A 863 -0.29 8.73 -61.75
N THR A 864 -0.48 9.53 -60.68
CA THR A 864 -0.03 10.94 -60.66
C THR A 864 1.48 11.12 -60.57
N PHE A 865 2.21 10.11 -60.08
CA PHE A 865 3.68 10.15 -59.99
C PHE A 865 4.37 9.35 -61.11
N ILE A 866 3.68 8.38 -61.71
CA ILE A 866 4.19 7.59 -62.84
C ILE A 866 4.25 8.44 -64.12
N GLN A 867 3.33 9.40 -64.29
CA GLN A 867 3.37 10.31 -65.45
C GLN A 867 4.57 11.26 -65.47
N TYR A 868 5.25 11.49 -64.33
CA TYR A 868 6.45 12.32 -64.29
C TYR A 868 7.71 11.58 -64.76
N GLU A 869 7.78 10.24 -64.58
CA GLU A 869 8.87 9.42 -65.13
C GLU A 869 8.63 9.10 -66.62
N ASP A 870 7.39 8.76 -67.02
CA ASP A 870 7.07 8.44 -68.42
C ASP A 870 7.01 9.68 -69.35
N GLY A 871 6.71 10.86 -68.81
CA GLY A 871 6.62 12.12 -69.55
C GLY A 871 7.99 12.71 -69.95
N ALA A 872 9.07 12.24 -69.35
CA ALA A 872 10.44 12.58 -69.74
C ALA A 872 10.98 11.65 -70.85
N TYR A 873 10.48 10.40 -70.94
CA TYR A 873 11.01 9.40 -71.86
C TYR A 873 10.23 9.30 -73.20
N ARG A 874 8.95 9.69 -73.25
CA ARG A 874 8.11 9.55 -74.46
C ARG A 874 8.16 10.72 -75.47
N ARG A 875 9.01 11.73 -75.28
CA ARG A 875 9.03 12.90 -76.19
C ARG A 875 9.84 12.72 -77.48
N ASN A 876 10.57 11.61 -77.63
CA ASN A 876 11.44 11.38 -78.78
C ASN A 876 11.26 9.97 -79.37
N THR A 877 10.22 9.74 -80.19
CA THR A 877 10.27 8.99 -81.48
C THR A 877 8.86 8.74 -82.06
N PRO A 878 8.65 8.89 -83.39
CA PRO A 878 7.35 8.73 -84.05
C PRO A 878 7.13 7.35 -84.72
N GLU A 879 5.84 6.99 -84.87
CA GLU A 879 5.18 6.09 -85.85
C GLU A 879 5.69 4.65 -86.08
N GLU A 880 4.83 3.62 -85.99
CA GLU A 880 4.07 3.05 -87.12
C GLU A 880 3.38 1.69 -86.79
N SER A 881 2.18 1.50 -87.37
CA SER A 881 1.48 0.28 -87.85
C SER A 881 1.30 -1.02 -87.02
N VAL A 882 0.02 -1.31 -86.70
CA VAL A 882 -0.87 -2.43 -87.16
C VAL A 882 -0.50 -3.94 -86.94
N GLU A 883 -1.52 -4.68 -86.44
CA GLU A 883 -1.87 -6.13 -86.54
C GLU A 883 -1.05 -7.26 -85.88
N SER A 884 -1.72 -8.04 -85.02
CA SER A 884 -2.22 -9.42 -85.30
C SER A 884 -2.36 -10.29 -84.03
N LEU A 885 -3.46 -11.06 -83.96
CA LEU A 885 -3.73 -12.18 -83.03
C LEU A 885 -2.98 -13.47 -83.51
N PRO A 886 -3.18 -14.67 -82.93
CA PRO A 886 -2.85 -15.22 -81.60
C PRO A 886 -2.09 -16.59 -81.69
N SER A 887 -1.50 -17.14 -80.61
CA SER A 887 -1.12 -18.59 -80.49
C SER A 887 -0.44 -18.86 -79.12
N GLN A 888 -0.95 -19.68 -78.19
CA GLN A 888 -0.94 -21.16 -78.08
C GLN A 888 0.39 -21.76 -77.54
N ASN A 889 0.29 -22.50 -76.41
CA ASN A 889 1.13 -23.59 -75.84
C ASN A 889 2.68 -23.44 -75.88
N ASP A 890 3.46 -23.82 -74.86
CA ASP A 890 3.55 -25.17 -74.32
C ASP A 890 4.49 -25.21 -73.07
N ARG A 891 4.36 -26.31 -72.34
CA ARG A 891 5.01 -26.73 -71.09
C ARG A 891 6.54 -26.70 -71.06
N ARG A 892 7.09 -26.49 -69.84
CA ARG A 892 8.07 -27.40 -69.19
C ARG A 892 8.45 -26.93 -67.76
N ASP A 893 8.02 -27.71 -66.76
CA ASP A 893 8.77 -27.97 -65.50
C ASP A 893 9.85 -29.05 -65.82
N PRO A 894 10.90 -29.35 -64.99
CA PRO A 894 10.97 -29.24 -63.52
C PRO A 894 12.34 -28.84 -62.92
N VAL A 895 12.40 -28.66 -61.58
CA VAL A 895 13.30 -29.33 -60.59
C VAL A 895 13.45 -28.51 -59.30
N ASP A 896 13.36 -29.26 -58.20
CA ASP A 896 13.47 -29.02 -56.75
C ASP A 896 14.65 -28.12 -56.28
N GLU A 897 14.69 -27.48 -55.10
CA GLU A 897 14.72 -28.13 -53.77
C GLU A 897 14.50 -27.16 -52.58
N LYS A 898 13.76 -27.72 -51.60
CA LYS A 898 13.96 -27.71 -50.13
C LYS A 898 13.52 -26.55 -49.21
N LYS A 899 12.46 -26.92 -48.48
CA LYS A 899 12.14 -26.65 -47.06
C LYS A 899 13.25 -27.04 -46.07
N SER A 900 13.31 -26.33 -44.93
CA SER A 900 13.39 -26.84 -43.53
C SER A 900 13.09 -25.65 -42.59
N LYS A 901 12.07 -25.58 -41.72
CA LYS A 901 11.78 -26.31 -40.46
C LYS A 901 12.98 -26.41 -39.50
N PHE A 902 12.83 -25.89 -38.27
CA PHE A 902 13.37 -26.30 -36.93
C PHE A 902 13.16 -25.08 -36.00
N ASP A 903 12.24 -25.08 -35.03
CA ASP A 903 12.22 -25.69 -33.68
C ASP A 903 12.75 -24.75 -32.58
N PHE A 904 12.26 -25.02 -31.37
CA PHE A 904 12.44 -24.37 -30.07
C PHE A 904 13.86 -23.90 -29.72
N ASP A 905 13.92 -22.84 -28.92
CA ASP A 905 14.34 -22.92 -27.51
C ASP A 905 13.36 -22.12 -26.63
#